data_AF-A0A661GTP3-F1
#
_entry.id   AF-A0A661GTP3-F1
#
_cell.length_a   1.000
_cell.length_b   1.000
_cell.length_c   1.000
_cell.angle_alpha   90.00
_cell.angle_beta   90.00
_cell.angle_gamma   90.00
#
_symmetry.space_group_name_H-M   'P 1'
#
loop_
_entity.id
_entity.type
_entity.pdbx_description
1 polymer ?
#
loop_
_entity_poly.entity_id
_entity_poly.type
_entity_poly.pdbx_seq_one_letter_code
_entity_poly.pdbx_strand_id
1 'polypeptide(L)'
;RASGAAMQAAFELAHRERFSFLHSGKALVIESISLEAIIEQGVQALNEPEARQSQKIEYSNLSAQIYSGDQYLSAPIIERESLPSGTRLNGPVMIVDSNSTTLVDSGWQAEVLPGGMLQLSKARQGNVRQGRVQRKVSTERNPVQLEIFNYQFMAIAEQMGAVLANTAHSVNIKERFDFSCALFDARANLIANAPHVPVHLGSMGETVARLIDSRAGNIHPGDVYLVNSPYAGGTHLPDLTVVSPVFGREFSVSDGGLHKAPDFYVATRAHHADIGGITPGSMPAESRHIEEEGVLIEDFLLVQAGQFREGAIRELLASGRYPARNIDQNIADLQAQVAANTYGLAELQKLVLEYGRDVVTAYMQHIQDNAEEAVRRVIATLHDGCFEYAMDNGALVKVAIGIDRQKARMCIDFSGTSAQLPGNFNAPAAVCRAAVLYVIRTLVAEPIPLNAGCLRPVDIVIPEGSMLSPRYPAAVVAGNVETSQYIADALYGALGVLAGSQGTMNNLTFGNDSYQYYETICGGAGAGDGFVGASAVQVHMTNSRLTDAEILELRFPVLLEEFSIRRGSGGAGRYPGGDGVVRRLRFLESMSVSILSGHRRVPAFGLAGGGEGMTGANSVAKRNTVQQALPSTHSFSVNAGDVLSLHTPGGGGYGKAS
;
A
#
# COMPACT_ATOMS: atom_id res chain seq x y z
N ARG A 1 -37.93 21.56 -8.81
CA ARG A 1 -37.05 21.09 -9.91
C ARG A 1 -35.75 21.86 -9.76
N ALA A 2 -34.63 21.19 -9.47
CA ALA A 2 -33.33 21.85 -9.43
C ALA A 2 -32.97 22.34 -10.85
N SER A 3 -32.42 23.54 -10.98
CA SER A 3 -31.88 24.02 -12.26
C SER A 3 -30.59 23.29 -12.59
N GLY A 4 -30.19 23.26 -13.87
CA GLY A 4 -28.88 22.74 -14.27
C GLY A 4 -27.72 23.36 -13.48
N ALA A 5 -27.79 24.67 -13.22
CA ALA A 5 -26.81 25.39 -12.41
C ALA A 5 -26.78 24.92 -10.94
N ALA A 6 -27.93 24.60 -10.34
CA ALA A 6 -27.97 24.09 -8.97
C ALA A 6 -27.40 22.67 -8.86
N MET A 7 -27.68 21.81 -9.85
CA MET A 7 -27.08 20.47 -9.92
C MET A 7 -25.56 20.55 -10.10
N GLN A 8 -25.09 21.46 -10.96
CA GLN A 8 -23.66 21.70 -11.14
C GLN A 8 -22.99 22.21 -9.86
N ALA A 9 -23.57 23.21 -9.18
CA ALA A 9 -23.01 23.72 -7.93
C ALA A 9 -22.97 22.66 -6.82
N ALA A 10 -24.02 21.83 -6.71
CA ALA A 10 -24.07 20.72 -5.77
C ALA A 10 -23.02 19.65 -6.09
N PHE A 11 -22.85 19.30 -7.37
CA PHE A 11 -21.79 18.40 -7.82
C PHE A 11 -20.41 18.99 -7.49
N GLU A 12 -20.16 20.25 -7.83
CA GLU A 12 -18.87 20.92 -7.60
C GLU A 12 -18.52 21.00 -6.11
N LEU A 13 -19.49 21.26 -5.24
CA LEU A 13 -19.30 21.26 -3.80
C LEU A 13 -18.95 19.85 -3.31
N ALA A 14 -19.78 18.85 -3.63
CA ALA A 14 -19.55 17.47 -3.22
C ALA A 14 -18.22 16.92 -3.78
N HIS A 15 -17.86 17.29 -5.02
CA HIS A 15 -16.60 16.91 -5.65
C HIS A 15 -15.40 17.55 -4.95
N ARG A 16 -15.47 18.85 -4.58
CA ARG A 16 -14.41 19.49 -3.79
C ARG A 16 -14.31 18.91 -2.39
N GLU A 17 -15.42 18.61 -1.73
CA GLU A 17 -15.39 18.00 -0.40
C GLU A 17 -14.74 16.62 -0.42
N ARG A 18 -15.02 15.84 -1.48
CA ARG A 18 -14.51 14.47 -1.60
C ARG A 18 -13.09 14.39 -2.17
N PHE A 19 -12.75 15.27 -3.09
CA PHE A 19 -11.53 15.18 -3.90
C PHE A 19 -10.63 16.41 -3.81
N SER A 20 -11.03 17.45 -3.09
CA SER A 20 -10.24 18.67 -2.83
C SER A 20 -9.90 19.54 -4.05
N PHE A 21 -10.40 19.24 -5.25
CA PHE A 21 -10.22 20.06 -6.44
C PHE A 21 -11.43 20.01 -7.39
N LEU A 22 -11.45 20.92 -8.38
CA LEU A 22 -12.35 20.87 -9.53
C LEU A 22 -11.55 20.79 -10.82
N HIS A 23 -12.05 20.01 -11.78
CA HIS A 23 -11.56 20.05 -13.15
C HIS A 23 -12.14 21.28 -13.87
N SER A 24 -11.47 22.42 -13.73
CA SER A 24 -11.88 23.66 -14.42
C SER A 24 -11.82 23.46 -15.94
N GLY A 25 -12.94 23.70 -16.63
CA GLY A 25 -12.99 23.68 -18.10
C GLY A 25 -13.36 22.34 -18.76
N LYS A 26 -13.60 21.27 -17.99
CA LYS A 26 -14.14 20.01 -18.53
C LYS A 26 -15.67 20.00 -18.50
N ALA A 27 -16.29 19.44 -19.53
CA ALA A 27 -17.74 19.26 -19.57
C ALA A 27 -18.17 18.19 -18.55
N LEU A 28 -19.21 18.48 -17.76
CA LEU A 28 -19.82 17.49 -16.86
C LEU A 28 -20.69 16.53 -17.68
N VAL A 29 -20.43 15.23 -17.54
CA VAL A 29 -21.20 14.17 -18.19
C VAL A 29 -22.06 13.47 -17.13
N ILE A 30 -23.36 13.34 -17.43
CA ILE A 30 -24.26 12.50 -16.63
C ILE A 30 -24.15 11.08 -17.19
N GLU A 31 -23.39 10.23 -16.51
CA GLU A 31 -23.19 8.83 -16.91
C GLU A 31 -24.39 7.95 -16.55
N SER A 32 -25.01 8.20 -15.40
CA SER A 32 -26.15 7.43 -14.91
C SER A 32 -27.18 8.33 -14.22
N ILE A 33 -28.44 7.90 -14.26
CA ILE A 33 -29.55 8.55 -13.55
C ILE A 33 -30.24 7.46 -12.74
N SER A 34 -30.21 7.61 -11.41
CA SER A 34 -31.00 6.79 -10.50
C SER A 34 -32.27 7.54 -10.10
N LEU A 35 -33.41 6.86 -10.15
CA LEU A 35 -34.69 7.37 -9.68
C LEU A 35 -35.14 6.52 -8.49
N GLU A 36 -35.23 7.13 -7.33
CA GLU A 36 -35.78 6.51 -6.13
C GLU A 36 -37.18 7.06 -5.88
N ALA A 37 -38.19 6.18 -5.92
CA ALA A 37 -39.56 6.51 -5.55
C ALA A 37 -39.81 6.10 -4.10
N ILE A 38 -39.69 7.06 -3.19
CA ILE A 38 -39.98 6.84 -1.77
C ILE A 38 -41.48 7.01 -1.57
N ILE A 39 -42.18 5.89 -1.35
CA ILE A 39 -43.56 5.91 -0.88
C ILE A 39 -43.49 6.00 0.63
N GLU A 40 -43.91 7.13 1.20
CA GLU A 40 -44.21 7.21 2.62
C GLU A 40 -45.41 6.30 2.90
N GLN A 41 -45.15 5.02 3.19
CA GLN A 41 -46.11 4.22 3.92
C GLN A 41 -46.21 4.87 5.29
N GLY A 42 -47.41 5.37 5.63
CA GLY A 42 -47.66 5.99 6.93
C GLY A 42 -47.04 5.10 8.00
N VAL A 43 -46.14 5.68 8.79
CA VAL A 43 -45.42 4.99 9.86
C VAL A 43 -46.48 4.20 10.62
N GLN A 44 -46.45 2.86 10.51
CA GLN A 44 -47.11 2.04 11.53
C GLN A 44 -46.48 2.55 12.81
N ALA A 45 -47.25 3.29 13.60
CA ALA A 45 -46.80 3.70 14.92
C ALA A 45 -46.27 2.41 15.53
N LEU A 46 -44.95 2.34 15.74
CA LEU A 46 -44.37 1.27 16.52
C LEU A 46 -45.24 1.27 17.77
N ASN A 47 -45.90 0.15 18.06
CA ASN A 47 -46.72 0.04 19.26
C ASN A 47 -45.79 0.37 20.42
N GLU A 48 -45.76 1.63 20.84
CA GLU A 48 -44.99 2.05 21.99
C GLU A 48 -45.67 1.33 23.14
N PRO A 49 -45.00 0.38 23.82
CA PRO A 49 -45.57 -0.22 24.99
C PRO A 49 -45.95 0.91 25.94
N GLU A 50 -47.24 0.98 26.30
CA GLU A 50 -47.77 2.00 27.20
C GLU A 50 -46.81 2.13 28.39
N ALA A 51 -46.42 3.36 28.71
CA ALA A 51 -45.53 3.66 29.81
C ALA A 51 -46.07 2.98 31.08
N ARG A 52 -45.46 1.87 31.51
CA ARG A 52 -45.82 1.21 32.76
C ARG A 52 -45.66 2.25 33.86
N GLN A 53 -46.77 2.59 34.53
CA GLN A 53 -46.77 3.54 35.64
C GLN A 53 -45.70 3.15 36.64
N SER A 54 -44.97 4.16 37.13
CA SER A 54 -43.82 4.04 38.03
C SER A 54 -44.12 3.11 39.22
N GLN A 55 -43.75 1.85 39.11
CA GLN A 55 -43.52 1.01 40.29
C GLN A 55 -42.13 1.38 40.84
N LYS A 56 -41.98 1.35 42.17
CA LYS A 56 -40.67 1.56 42.82
C LYS A 56 -39.65 0.66 42.14
N ILE A 57 -38.56 1.24 41.65
CA ILE A 57 -37.42 0.50 41.11
C ILE A 57 -36.88 -0.36 42.25
N GLU A 58 -37.12 -1.67 42.21
CA GLU A 58 -36.43 -2.62 43.06
C GLU A 58 -35.04 -2.83 42.46
N TYR A 59 -34.04 -2.18 43.04
CA TYR A 59 -32.66 -2.52 42.75
C TYR A 59 -32.47 -3.98 43.14
N SER A 60 -31.99 -4.80 42.20
CA SER A 60 -31.56 -6.15 42.59
C SER A 60 -30.45 -6.01 43.65
N ASN A 61 -30.42 -6.92 44.62
CA ASN A 61 -29.34 -6.95 45.61
C ASN A 61 -27.99 -7.40 45.00
N LEU A 62 -27.93 -7.58 43.67
CA LEU A 62 -26.75 -8.01 42.94
C LEU A 62 -25.93 -6.79 42.53
N SER A 63 -24.62 -6.89 42.74
CA SER A 63 -23.66 -5.91 42.26
C SER A 63 -22.48 -6.62 41.61
N ALA A 64 -21.89 -6.00 40.60
CA ALA A 64 -20.68 -6.45 39.94
C ALA A 64 -19.53 -5.50 40.25
N GLN A 65 -18.32 -6.07 40.39
CA GLN A 65 -17.10 -5.27 40.41
C GLN A 65 -16.77 -4.86 38.98
N ILE A 66 -16.72 -3.56 38.73
CA ILE A 66 -16.31 -2.98 37.45
C ILE A 66 -15.03 -2.16 37.65
N TYR A 67 -14.21 -2.02 36.62
CA TYR A 67 -13.06 -1.12 36.66
C TYR A 67 -13.38 0.16 35.89
N SER A 68 -13.40 1.30 36.58
CA SER A 68 -13.72 2.60 35.99
C SER A 68 -12.99 3.73 36.73
N GLY A 69 -12.46 4.70 35.98
CA GLY A 69 -11.74 5.84 36.56
C GLY A 69 -10.51 5.44 37.38
N ASP A 70 -9.77 4.43 36.92
CA ASP A 70 -8.59 3.83 37.58
C ASP A 70 -8.84 3.11 38.92
N GLN A 71 -10.09 2.83 39.27
CA GLN A 71 -10.46 2.12 40.50
C GLN A 71 -11.52 1.04 40.24
N TYR A 72 -11.54 0.03 41.11
CA TYR A 72 -12.64 -0.93 41.15
C TYR A 72 -13.84 -0.30 41.86
N LEU A 73 -14.99 -0.30 41.19
CA LEU A 73 -16.26 0.20 41.70
C LEU A 73 -17.26 -0.94 41.77
N SER A 74 -18.12 -0.93 42.79
CA SER A 74 -19.29 -1.81 42.82
C SER A 74 -20.44 -1.16 42.06
N ALA A 75 -20.87 -1.79 40.97
CA ALA A 75 -21.99 -1.32 40.16
C ALA A 75 -23.22 -2.20 40.42
N PRO A 76 -24.38 -1.63 40.79
CA PRO A 76 -25.61 -2.40 40.90
C PRO A 76 -26.00 -2.98 39.55
N ILE A 77 -26.57 -4.19 39.57
CA ILE A 77 -27.12 -4.85 38.39
C ILE A 77 -28.62 -4.60 38.37
N ILE A 78 -29.15 -4.11 37.26
CA ILE A 78 -30.58 -3.86 37.08
C ILE A 78 -31.06 -4.56 35.83
N GLU A 79 -32.12 -5.36 35.97
CA GLU A 79 -32.77 -6.00 34.83
C GLU A 79 -33.48 -4.94 33.98
N ARG A 80 -33.21 -4.93 32.68
CA ARG A 80 -33.76 -3.99 31.71
C ARG A 80 -35.28 -3.99 31.73
N GLU A 81 -35.91 -5.15 31.88
CA GLU A 81 -37.37 -5.32 31.90
C GLU A 81 -38.05 -4.61 33.09
N SER A 82 -37.31 -4.32 34.16
CA SER A 82 -37.83 -3.66 35.36
C SER A 82 -37.84 -2.13 35.25
N LEU A 83 -37.24 -1.54 34.21
CA LEU A 83 -37.10 -0.10 34.05
C LEU A 83 -38.26 0.52 33.23
N PRO A 84 -39.16 1.30 33.85
CA PRO A 84 -40.23 1.99 33.13
C PRO A 84 -39.70 3.18 32.33
N SER A 85 -40.45 3.59 31.30
CA SER A 85 -40.19 4.82 30.54
C SER A 85 -40.11 6.04 31.46
N GLY A 86 -39.15 6.92 31.20
CA GLY A 86 -38.78 8.06 32.03
C GLY A 86 -37.76 7.76 33.13
N THR A 87 -37.39 6.49 33.35
CA THR A 87 -36.38 6.15 34.36
C THR A 87 -35.01 6.71 33.99
N ARG A 88 -34.38 7.41 34.93
CA ARG A 88 -33.02 7.92 34.79
C ARG A 88 -32.08 7.27 35.81
N LEU A 89 -31.00 6.68 35.32
CA LEU A 89 -29.97 6.04 36.13
C LEU A 89 -28.64 6.72 35.89
N ASN A 90 -28.01 7.23 36.94
CA ASN A 90 -26.65 7.73 36.85
C ASN A 90 -25.68 6.56 37.04
N GLY A 91 -24.64 6.48 36.21
CA GLY A 91 -23.58 5.51 36.39
C GLY A 91 -22.78 5.75 37.68
N PRO A 92 -22.10 4.72 38.21
CA PRO A 92 -21.94 3.39 37.62
C PRO A 92 -23.15 2.47 37.86
N VAL A 93 -23.70 1.88 36.80
CA VAL A 93 -24.77 0.85 36.88
C VAL A 93 -24.68 -0.10 35.69
N MET A 94 -24.96 -1.39 35.90
CA MET A 94 -25.02 -2.39 34.84
C MET A 94 -26.47 -2.77 34.56
N ILE A 95 -26.94 -2.50 33.35
CA ILE A 95 -28.31 -2.80 32.91
C ILE A 95 -28.27 -4.06 32.04
N VAL A 96 -28.93 -5.12 32.48
CA VAL A 96 -28.88 -6.44 31.83
C VAL A 96 -30.22 -6.76 31.19
N ASP A 97 -30.19 -7.15 29.92
CA ASP A 97 -31.34 -7.65 29.15
C ASP A 97 -31.05 -9.09 28.69
N SER A 98 -32.08 -9.80 28.25
CA SER A 98 -32.04 -11.13 27.64
C SER A 98 -30.92 -11.33 26.60
N ASN A 99 -30.59 -10.29 25.83
CA ASN A 99 -29.63 -10.34 24.73
C ASN A 99 -28.46 -9.36 24.86
N SER A 100 -28.37 -8.57 25.93
CA SER A 100 -27.32 -7.55 26.06
C SER A 100 -27.02 -7.15 27.50
N THR A 101 -25.83 -6.58 27.73
CA THR A 101 -25.47 -5.96 29.01
C THR A 101 -24.88 -4.59 28.73
N THR A 102 -25.54 -3.54 29.23
CA THR A 102 -25.12 -2.15 29.07
C THR A 102 -24.51 -1.64 30.36
N LEU A 103 -23.22 -1.30 30.33
CA LEU A 103 -22.55 -0.63 31.45
C LEU A 103 -22.67 0.89 31.29
N VAL A 104 -23.39 1.53 32.20
CA VAL A 104 -23.47 2.99 32.28
C VAL A 104 -22.36 3.47 33.20
N ASP A 105 -21.33 4.07 32.61
CA ASP A 105 -20.13 4.45 33.35
C ASP A 105 -20.33 5.73 34.22
N SER A 106 -19.43 5.95 35.18
CA SER A 106 -19.42 7.14 36.01
C SER A 106 -19.41 8.42 35.16
N GLY A 107 -20.33 9.35 35.43
CA GLY A 107 -20.47 10.59 34.65
C GLY A 107 -21.35 10.46 33.40
N TRP A 108 -21.92 9.28 33.16
CA TRP A 108 -23.00 9.06 32.20
C TRP A 108 -24.33 8.84 32.93
N GLN A 109 -25.41 9.14 32.23
CA GLN A 109 -26.77 8.90 32.65
C GLN A 109 -27.48 8.10 31.55
N ALA A 110 -28.17 7.04 31.94
CA ALA A 110 -29.09 6.34 31.08
C ALA A 110 -30.52 6.82 31.34
N GLU A 111 -31.25 7.12 30.29
CA GLU A 111 -32.67 7.45 30.34
C GLU A 111 -33.46 6.46 29.48
N VAL A 112 -34.50 5.86 30.03
CA VAL A 112 -35.43 5.05 29.24
C VAL A 112 -36.44 5.99 28.58
N LEU A 113 -36.36 6.16 27.27
CA LEU A 113 -37.29 6.99 26.49
C LEU A 113 -38.64 6.30 26.29
N PRO A 114 -39.70 7.03 25.88
CA PRO A 114 -40.90 6.43 25.32
C PRO A 114 -40.56 5.39 24.24
N GLY A 115 -41.31 4.29 24.20
CA GLY A 115 -40.99 3.13 23.36
C GLY A 115 -39.88 2.21 23.89
N GLY A 116 -39.26 2.50 25.05
CA GLY A 116 -38.27 1.64 25.68
C GLY A 116 -36.86 1.74 25.11
N MET A 117 -36.53 2.80 24.36
CA MET A 117 -35.15 3.04 23.96
C MET A 117 -34.31 3.49 25.16
N LEU A 118 -33.09 2.96 25.31
CA LEU A 118 -32.17 3.40 26.35
C LEU A 118 -31.24 4.48 25.77
N GLN A 119 -31.45 5.75 26.14
CA GLN A 119 -30.60 6.85 25.73
C GLN A 119 -29.47 7.06 26.75
N LEU A 120 -28.22 6.91 26.31
CA LEU A 120 -27.06 7.28 27.11
C LEU A 120 -26.67 8.72 26.80
N SER A 121 -26.61 9.54 27.85
CA SER A 121 -26.16 10.92 27.75
C SER A 121 -25.09 11.19 28.79
N LYS A 122 -24.20 12.13 28.49
CA LYS A 122 -23.20 12.58 29.43
C LYS A 122 -23.91 13.42 30.50
N ALA A 123 -23.84 13.00 31.76
CA ALA A 123 -24.52 13.72 32.84
C ALA A 123 -24.00 15.17 32.89
N ARG A 124 -24.91 16.15 32.79
CA ARG A 124 -24.56 17.57 32.97
C ARG A 124 -24.16 17.77 34.44
N GLN A 125 -22.87 17.72 34.72
CA GLN A 125 -22.34 18.07 36.04
C GLN A 125 -22.55 19.57 36.27
N GLY A 126 -23.46 19.92 37.20
CA GLY A 126 -23.52 21.28 37.73
C GLY A 126 -22.24 21.59 38.49
N ASN A 127 -21.47 22.58 38.02
CA ASN A 127 -20.46 23.38 38.72
C ASN A 127 -19.62 22.77 39.87
N VAL A 128 -19.33 21.47 39.85
CA VAL A 128 -18.22 20.92 40.62
C VAL A 128 -17.04 20.82 39.68
N ARG A 129 -16.10 21.77 39.84
CA ARG A 129 -14.72 21.65 39.35
C ARG A 129 -14.01 20.50 40.08
N GLN A 130 -14.53 19.28 39.99
CA GLN A 130 -13.69 18.10 40.13
C GLN A 130 -12.91 18.06 38.84
N GLY A 131 -11.60 18.31 38.94
CA GLY A 131 -10.70 18.32 37.81
C GLY A 131 -10.96 17.08 36.98
N ARG A 132 -11.60 17.25 35.81
CA ARG A 132 -11.26 16.43 34.68
C ARG A 132 -9.76 16.67 34.50
N VAL A 133 -8.97 15.81 35.12
CA VAL A 133 -7.76 15.36 34.45
C VAL A 133 -8.31 14.71 33.17
N GLN A 134 -8.62 15.51 32.15
CA GLN A 134 -8.28 15.09 30.81
C GLN A 134 -6.81 14.75 30.97
N ARG A 135 -6.49 13.45 31.09
CA ARG A 135 -5.10 13.01 31.05
C ARG A 135 -4.59 13.56 29.73
N LYS A 136 -3.94 14.72 29.81
CA LYS A 136 -3.30 15.35 28.67
C LYS A 136 -2.29 14.31 28.24
N VAL A 137 -2.52 13.68 27.09
CA VAL A 137 -1.62 12.63 26.61
C VAL A 137 -0.22 13.24 26.62
N SER A 138 0.68 12.64 27.39
CA SER A 138 2.05 13.14 27.51
C SER A 138 2.90 12.58 26.38
N THR A 139 4.11 13.09 26.24
CA THR A 139 5.12 12.56 25.31
C THR A 139 5.74 11.25 25.79
N GLU A 140 5.43 10.79 27.01
CA GLU A 140 5.95 9.55 27.57
C GLU A 140 5.31 8.33 26.90
N ARG A 141 6.09 7.25 26.72
CA ARG A 141 5.62 6.00 26.11
C ARG A 141 4.53 5.38 27.00
N ASN A 142 3.31 5.32 26.49
CA ASN A 142 2.18 4.63 27.11
C ASN A 142 1.67 3.53 26.16
N PRO A 143 1.62 2.25 26.56
CA PRO A 143 1.21 1.15 25.67
C PRO A 143 -0.19 1.30 25.06
N VAL A 144 -1.16 1.85 25.81
CA VAL A 144 -2.52 2.06 25.29
C VAL A 144 -2.54 3.16 24.25
N GLN A 145 -1.85 4.26 24.52
CA GLN A 145 -1.74 5.37 23.57
C GLN A 145 -0.92 4.96 22.34
N LEU A 146 0.10 4.13 22.52
CA LEU A 146 0.93 3.61 21.42
C LEU A 146 0.06 2.89 20.40
N GLU A 147 -0.83 2.00 20.85
CA GLU A 147 -1.78 1.32 19.96
C GLU A 147 -2.78 2.29 19.33
N ILE A 148 -3.31 3.25 20.10
CA ILE A 148 -4.25 4.26 19.54
C ILE A 148 -3.58 5.05 18.41
N PHE A 149 -2.37 5.58 18.63
CA PHE A 149 -1.64 6.32 17.60
C PHE A 149 -1.25 5.43 16.42
N ASN A 150 -0.85 4.18 16.67
CA ASN A 150 -0.57 3.20 15.62
C ASN A 150 -1.78 3.01 14.69
N TYR A 151 -2.97 2.74 15.26
CA TYR A 151 -4.20 2.61 14.50
C TYR A 151 -4.60 3.92 13.81
N GLN A 152 -4.43 5.08 14.44
CA GLN A 152 -4.73 6.36 13.81
C GLN A 152 -3.84 6.63 12.59
N PHE A 153 -2.53 6.44 12.70
CA PHE A 153 -1.62 6.66 11.57
C PHE A 153 -1.87 5.66 10.42
N MET A 154 -2.10 4.38 10.75
CA MET A 154 -2.46 3.37 9.75
C MET A 154 -3.79 3.71 9.07
N ALA A 155 -4.81 4.09 9.83
CA ALA A 155 -6.11 4.48 9.29
C ALA A 155 -5.98 5.67 8.32
N ILE A 156 -5.16 6.67 8.64
CA ILE A 156 -4.90 7.79 7.71
C ILE A 156 -4.32 7.27 6.40
N ALA A 157 -3.28 6.43 6.44
CA ALA A 157 -2.66 5.88 5.24
C ALA A 157 -3.65 5.04 4.40
N GLU A 158 -4.49 4.22 5.05
CA GLU A 158 -5.52 3.41 4.38
C GLU A 158 -6.61 4.29 3.74
N GLN A 159 -7.07 5.34 4.43
CA GLN A 159 -8.06 6.26 3.88
C GLN A 159 -7.50 7.09 2.71
N MET A 160 -6.23 7.49 2.76
CA MET A 160 -5.55 8.06 1.60
C MET A 160 -5.61 7.11 0.40
N GLY A 161 -5.35 5.80 0.64
CA GLY A 161 -5.45 4.78 -0.39
C GLY A 161 -6.86 4.62 -0.96
N ALA A 162 -7.89 4.68 -0.10
CA ALA A 162 -9.28 4.66 -0.53
C ALA A 162 -9.62 5.89 -1.39
N VAL A 163 -9.14 7.08 -1.04
CA VAL A 163 -9.32 8.29 -1.87
C VAL A 163 -8.66 8.11 -3.23
N LEU A 164 -7.41 7.63 -3.26
CA LEU A 164 -6.66 7.41 -4.51
C LEU A 164 -7.37 6.40 -5.43
N ALA A 165 -7.75 5.23 -4.91
CA ALA A 165 -8.45 4.21 -5.69
C ALA A 165 -9.78 4.71 -6.28
N ASN A 166 -10.53 5.53 -5.52
CA ASN A 166 -11.83 6.04 -5.98
C ASN A 166 -11.72 7.20 -6.98
N THR A 167 -10.58 7.89 -7.02
CA THR A 167 -10.37 9.07 -7.89
C THR A 167 -9.56 8.79 -9.14
N ALA A 168 -8.72 7.76 -9.11
CA ALA A 168 -7.88 7.41 -10.23
C ALA A 168 -8.67 6.98 -11.46
N HIS A 169 -8.05 7.17 -12.62
CA HIS A 169 -8.63 6.86 -13.92
C HIS A 169 -8.03 5.60 -14.54
N SER A 170 -6.74 5.32 -14.32
CA SER A 170 -6.09 4.13 -14.87
C SER A 170 -6.54 2.84 -14.18
N VAL A 171 -6.59 1.76 -14.96
CA VAL A 171 -6.84 0.40 -14.47
C VAL A 171 -5.79 -0.01 -13.43
N ASN A 172 -4.54 0.42 -13.60
CA ASN A 172 -3.43 0.16 -12.69
C ASN A 172 -3.72 0.62 -11.25
N ILE A 173 -4.17 1.87 -11.10
CA ILE A 173 -4.39 2.43 -9.77
C ILE A 173 -5.79 2.03 -9.27
N LYS A 174 -6.81 2.16 -10.12
CA LYS A 174 -8.21 1.99 -9.73
C LYS A 174 -8.60 0.54 -9.46
N GLU A 175 -8.17 -0.39 -10.30
CA GLU A 175 -8.61 -1.80 -10.25
C GLU A 175 -7.54 -2.67 -9.60
N ARG A 176 -6.28 -2.47 -10.00
CA ARG A 176 -5.16 -3.32 -9.56
C ARG A 176 -4.56 -2.92 -8.22
N PHE A 177 -4.87 -1.71 -7.73
CA PHE A 177 -4.30 -1.13 -6.51
C PHE A 177 -2.76 -1.10 -6.52
N ASP A 178 -2.17 -0.77 -7.69
CA ASP A 178 -0.73 -0.61 -7.84
C ASP A 178 -0.29 0.78 -7.37
N PHE A 179 -0.47 1.02 -6.07
CA PHE A 179 -0.09 2.26 -5.41
C PHE A 179 0.23 2.00 -3.94
N SER A 180 0.81 2.98 -3.24
CA SER A 180 0.95 2.97 -1.78
C SER A 180 0.87 4.39 -1.23
N CYS A 181 0.31 4.50 -0.03
CA CYS A 181 0.15 5.76 0.70
C CYS A 181 0.92 5.64 2.01
N ALA A 182 1.68 6.68 2.37
CA ALA A 182 2.57 6.63 3.51
C ALA A 182 2.69 7.98 4.23
N LEU A 183 2.95 7.89 5.53
CA LEU A 183 3.22 9.01 6.42
C LEU A 183 4.68 8.96 6.89
N PHE A 184 5.31 10.13 6.96
CA PHE A 184 6.71 10.26 7.33
C PHE A 184 6.90 11.33 8.41
N ASP A 185 7.88 11.12 9.28
CA ASP A 185 8.33 12.18 10.19
C ASP A 185 9.11 13.29 9.44
N ALA A 186 9.51 14.33 10.17
CA ALA A 186 10.30 15.45 9.64
C ALA A 186 11.64 15.04 8.99
N ARG A 187 12.12 13.82 9.24
CA ARG A 187 13.40 13.29 8.72
C ARG A 187 13.19 12.26 7.61
N ALA A 188 11.99 12.21 7.03
CA ALA A 188 11.61 11.24 5.99
C ALA A 188 11.61 9.77 6.46
N ASN A 189 11.58 9.49 7.77
CA ASN A 189 11.42 8.12 8.23
C ASN A 189 9.96 7.69 8.06
N LEU A 190 9.76 6.53 7.44
CA LEU A 190 8.44 5.92 7.31
C LEU A 190 7.85 5.63 8.69
N ILE A 191 6.62 6.09 8.94
CA ILE A 191 5.86 5.88 10.17
C ILE A 191 4.78 4.81 9.99
N ALA A 192 3.96 4.99 8.96
CA ALA A 192 2.82 4.15 8.65
C ALA A 192 2.57 4.13 7.15
N ASN A 193 2.03 3.04 6.64
CA ASN A 193 1.70 2.88 5.23
C ASN A 193 0.49 1.95 5.04
N ALA A 194 -0.28 2.17 3.98
CA ALA A 194 -1.24 1.17 3.52
C ALA A 194 -0.48 0.03 2.79
N PRO A 195 -0.62 -1.24 3.19
CA PRO A 195 0.18 -2.34 2.67
C PRO A 195 -0.35 -2.86 1.33
N HIS A 196 -0.12 -2.12 0.26
CA HIS A 196 -0.57 -2.49 -1.08
C HIS A 196 0.54 -3.09 -1.95
N VAL A 197 1.75 -2.52 -1.97
CA VAL A 197 2.86 -3.02 -2.78
C VAL A 197 4.18 -2.97 -1.99
N PRO A 198 4.75 -4.10 -1.57
CA PRO A 198 5.92 -4.14 -0.68
C PRO A 198 7.16 -3.39 -1.16
N VAL A 199 7.43 -3.35 -2.47
CA VAL A 199 8.62 -2.67 -3.00
C VAL A 199 8.61 -1.15 -2.80
N HIS A 200 7.41 -0.55 -2.63
CA HIS A 200 7.27 0.86 -2.27
C HIS A 200 7.74 1.13 -0.84
N LEU A 201 7.65 0.13 0.04
CA LEU A 201 7.60 0.32 1.50
C LEU A 201 8.96 0.53 2.16
N GLY A 202 10.06 0.45 1.41
CA GLY A 202 11.38 0.93 1.84
C GLY A 202 11.97 2.03 0.96
N SER A 203 11.41 2.24 -0.24
CA SER A 203 11.98 3.15 -1.24
C SER A 203 11.35 4.54 -1.19
N MET A 204 10.10 4.69 -0.75
CA MET A 204 9.46 6.00 -0.62
C MET A 204 10.17 6.91 0.41
N GLY A 205 10.71 6.35 1.50
CA GLY A 205 11.48 7.12 2.48
C GLY A 205 12.74 7.76 1.89
N GLU A 206 13.46 7.02 1.02
CA GLU A 206 14.62 7.56 0.29
C GLU A 206 14.20 8.68 -0.67
N THR A 207 13.07 8.53 -1.38
CA THR A 207 12.55 9.62 -2.24
C THR A 207 12.27 10.89 -1.45
N VAL A 208 11.59 10.76 -0.31
CA VAL A 208 11.27 11.93 0.53
C VAL A 208 12.56 12.55 1.08
N ALA A 209 13.53 11.74 1.54
CA ALA A 209 14.83 12.24 2.02
C ALA A 209 15.60 12.99 0.93
N ARG A 210 15.68 12.42 -0.28
CA ARG A 210 16.36 13.04 -1.44
C ARG A 210 15.71 14.34 -1.87
N LEU A 211 14.38 14.41 -1.84
CA LEU A 211 13.63 15.62 -2.11
C LEU A 211 13.91 16.72 -1.07
N ILE A 212 13.97 16.36 0.22
CA ILE A 212 14.32 17.31 1.28
C ILE A 212 15.71 17.90 1.04
N ASP A 213 16.67 17.03 0.72
CA ASP A 213 18.05 17.43 0.43
C ASP A 213 18.13 18.32 -0.83
N SER A 214 17.45 17.95 -1.93
CA SER A 214 17.47 18.70 -3.19
C SER A 214 16.86 20.09 -3.06
N ARG A 215 15.84 20.22 -2.22
CA ARG A 215 15.15 21.50 -1.98
C ARG A 215 15.91 22.42 -1.04
N ALA A 216 16.88 21.94 -0.27
CA ALA A 216 17.77 22.74 0.58
C ALA A 216 17.02 23.78 1.45
N GLY A 217 15.89 23.37 2.03
CA GLY A 217 15.04 24.24 2.86
C GLY A 217 14.04 25.12 2.11
N ASN A 218 14.02 25.08 0.77
CA ASN A 218 13.05 25.77 -0.07
C ASN A 218 11.77 24.94 -0.25
N ILE A 219 11.11 24.63 0.87
CA ILE A 219 9.84 23.89 0.94
C ILE A 219 8.80 24.79 1.59
N HIS A 220 7.66 25.00 0.92
CA HIS A 220 6.63 25.92 1.39
C HIS A 220 5.28 25.23 1.63
N PRO A 221 4.43 25.77 2.52
CA PRO A 221 3.07 25.26 2.68
C PRO A 221 2.25 25.41 1.40
N GLY A 222 1.48 24.36 1.09
CA GLY A 222 0.66 24.31 -0.12
C GLY A 222 1.43 23.89 -1.38
N ASP A 223 2.75 23.70 -1.30
CA ASP A 223 3.51 23.10 -2.38
C ASP A 223 3.37 21.57 -2.36
N VAL A 224 3.41 20.94 -3.53
CA VAL A 224 3.44 19.48 -3.70
C VAL A 224 4.45 19.14 -4.78
N TYR A 225 5.25 18.11 -4.54
CA TYR A 225 6.36 17.72 -5.39
C TYR A 225 6.13 16.36 -6.04
N LEU A 226 6.71 16.16 -7.23
CA LEU A 226 6.64 14.94 -8.01
C LEU A 226 8.06 14.43 -8.32
N VAL A 227 8.29 13.14 -8.07
CA VAL A 227 9.55 12.43 -8.33
C VAL A 227 9.25 11.02 -8.85
N ASN A 228 9.95 10.57 -9.89
CA ASN A 228 9.97 9.16 -10.31
C ASN A 228 11.40 8.63 -10.57
N SER A 229 12.40 9.50 -10.53
CA SER A 229 13.77 9.12 -10.87
C SER A 229 14.30 8.06 -9.89
N PRO A 230 14.77 6.89 -10.38
CA PRO A 230 15.40 5.88 -9.53
C PRO A 230 16.71 6.38 -8.89
N TYR A 231 17.32 7.42 -9.48
CA TYR A 231 18.51 8.07 -8.96
C TYR A 231 18.20 9.11 -7.87
N ALA A 232 16.92 9.42 -7.67
CA ALA A 232 16.39 10.26 -6.60
C ALA A 232 15.48 9.46 -5.62
N GLY A 233 15.79 8.17 -5.42
CA GLY A 233 15.08 7.29 -4.48
C GLY A 233 13.85 6.56 -5.06
N GLY A 234 13.52 6.79 -6.33
CA GLY A 234 12.48 6.04 -7.04
C GLY A 234 12.84 4.55 -7.22
N THR A 235 11.84 3.76 -7.61
CA THR A 235 11.94 2.32 -7.92
C THR A 235 12.22 2.09 -9.40
N HIS A 236 11.38 2.67 -10.25
CA HIS A 236 11.51 2.76 -11.70
C HIS A 236 10.67 3.94 -12.21
N LEU A 237 10.76 4.30 -13.49
CA LEU A 237 10.08 5.50 -13.99
C LEU A 237 8.54 5.46 -13.94
N PRO A 238 7.85 4.33 -14.14
CA PRO A 238 6.38 4.29 -14.03
C PRO A 238 5.83 4.58 -12.63
N ASP A 239 6.64 4.42 -11.57
CA ASP A 239 6.19 4.67 -10.19
C ASP A 239 6.38 6.14 -9.82
N LEU A 240 5.32 6.92 -9.93
CA LEU A 240 5.34 8.36 -9.65
C LEU A 240 5.04 8.60 -8.17
N THR A 241 5.98 9.26 -7.49
CA THR A 241 5.86 9.64 -6.08
C THR A 241 5.45 11.10 -5.95
N VAL A 242 4.28 11.35 -5.38
CA VAL A 242 3.77 12.68 -5.06
C VAL A 242 3.97 12.92 -3.56
N VAL A 243 4.72 13.95 -3.19
CA VAL A 243 5.10 14.27 -1.80
C VAL A 243 4.52 15.62 -1.40
N SER A 244 3.78 15.64 -0.29
CA SER A 244 3.19 16.85 0.28
C SER A 244 3.75 17.11 1.69
N PRO A 245 4.43 18.25 1.93
CA PRO A 245 4.88 18.66 3.25
C PRO A 245 3.70 19.08 4.13
N VAL A 246 3.75 18.72 5.41
CA VAL A 246 2.75 19.07 6.42
C VAL A 246 3.34 20.08 7.39
N PHE A 247 2.68 21.22 7.56
CA PHE A 247 3.06 22.26 8.51
C PHE A 247 2.00 22.36 9.62
N GLY A 248 2.46 22.49 10.87
CA GLY A 248 1.60 22.78 12.02
C GLY A 248 0.94 24.17 11.94
N ARG A 249 -0.17 24.33 12.66
CA ARG A 249 -1.12 25.45 12.52
C ARG A 249 -0.57 26.87 12.76
N GLU A 250 0.63 27.02 13.33
CA GLU A 250 1.27 28.33 13.52
C GLU A 250 1.72 28.97 12.19
N PHE A 251 1.56 28.28 11.06
CA PHE A 251 1.89 28.80 9.75
C PHE A 251 0.73 29.61 9.16
N SER A 252 0.64 30.89 9.52
CA SER A 252 -0.06 31.86 8.68
C SER A 252 0.90 32.32 7.59
N VAL A 253 0.45 32.33 6.34
CA VAL A 253 1.18 32.94 5.20
C VAL A 253 1.50 34.43 5.48
N SER A 254 0.82 35.05 6.46
CA SER A 254 1.07 36.43 6.91
C SER A 254 2.30 36.63 7.79
N ASP A 255 2.86 35.59 8.42
CA ASP A 255 3.83 35.76 9.53
C ASP A 255 5.30 35.66 9.09
N GLY A 256 5.59 35.69 7.78
CA GLY A 256 6.97 35.77 7.29
C GLY A 256 7.86 34.57 7.65
N GLY A 257 7.27 33.46 8.08
CA GLY A 257 7.95 32.23 8.55
C GLY A 257 8.60 31.40 7.44
N LEU A 258 9.31 32.03 6.49
CA LEU A 258 9.97 31.42 5.33
C LEU A 258 11.09 30.40 5.66
N HIS A 259 11.28 30.02 6.93
CA HIS A 259 12.41 29.21 7.38
C HIS A 259 12.06 28.04 8.32
N LYS A 260 10.77 27.71 8.55
CA LYS A 260 10.41 26.54 9.36
C LYS A 260 10.35 25.30 8.46
N ALA A 261 11.13 24.28 8.78
CA ALA A 261 11.05 22.98 8.11
C ALA A 261 9.66 22.35 8.32
N PRO A 262 9.15 21.55 7.35
CA PRO A 262 7.92 20.78 7.54
C PRO A 262 7.98 19.91 8.80
N ASP A 263 6.84 19.72 9.45
CA ASP A 263 6.73 18.90 10.65
C ASP A 263 6.65 17.41 10.30
N PHE A 264 5.96 17.10 9.21
CA PHE A 264 5.75 15.74 8.70
C PHE A 264 5.65 15.79 7.17
N TYR A 265 5.62 14.62 6.54
CA TYR A 265 5.31 14.49 5.13
C TYR A 265 4.26 13.41 4.92
N VAL A 266 3.43 13.59 3.90
CA VAL A 266 2.58 12.54 3.36
C VAL A 266 2.97 12.31 1.91
N ALA A 267 2.96 11.06 1.48
CA ALA A 267 3.23 10.75 0.09
C ALA A 267 2.37 9.61 -0.42
N THR A 268 2.10 9.67 -1.72
CA THR A 268 1.57 8.55 -2.50
C THR A 268 2.59 8.18 -3.55
N ARG A 269 2.73 6.88 -3.82
CA ARG A 269 3.43 6.35 -4.99
C ARG A 269 2.46 5.51 -5.77
N ALA A 270 2.32 5.75 -7.07
CA ALA A 270 1.39 5.03 -7.91
C ALA A 270 2.03 4.67 -9.25
N HIS A 271 1.69 3.49 -9.77
CA HIS A 271 2.18 3.04 -11.06
C HIS A 271 1.32 3.62 -12.18
N HIS A 272 1.90 4.54 -12.96
CA HIS A 272 1.26 5.12 -14.13
C HIS A 272 1.39 4.18 -15.32
N ALA A 273 0.29 3.94 -16.03
CA ALA A 273 0.25 2.95 -17.11
C ALA A 273 1.26 3.23 -18.24
N ASP A 274 1.54 4.49 -18.55
CA ASP A 274 2.56 4.89 -19.53
C ASP A 274 3.09 6.28 -19.16
N ILE A 275 4.40 6.40 -19.03
CA ILE A 275 5.14 7.66 -18.84
C ILE A 275 6.12 7.91 -19.99
N GLY A 276 5.89 7.23 -21.12
CA GLY A 276 6.73 7.25 -22.31
C GLY A 276 7.60 6.01 -22.48
N GLY A 277 8.75 6.17 -23.11
CA GLY A 277 9.69 5.08 -23.39
C GLY A 277 9.48 4.43 -24.76
N ILE A 278 10.34 3.49 -25.13
CA ILE A 278 10.39 2.90 -26.49
C ILE A 278 9.22 1.96 -26.79
N THR A 279 8.53 1.46 -25.76
CA THR A 279 7.33 0.62 -25.91
C THR A 279 6.16 1.18 -25.09
N PRO A 280 4.91 0.99 -25.54
CA PRO A 280 3.73 1.23 -24.73
C PRO A 280 3.81 0.52 -23.37
N GLY A 281 3.34 1.17 -22.32
CA GLY A 281 3.33 0.58 -20.98
C GLY A 281 4.57 0.91 -20.13
N SER A 282 5.57 1.61 -20.69
CA SER A 282 6.82 2.02 -20.02
C SER A 282 7.63 0.91 -19.34
N MET A 283 7.41 -0.34 -19.76
CA MET A 283 8.17 -1.53 -19.32
C MET A 283 8.86 -2.20 -20.53
N PRO A 284 9.80 -1.52 -21.22
CA PRO A 284 10.49 -2.10 -22.36
C PRO A 284 11.35 -3.29 -21.94
N ALA A 285 11.24 -4.42 -22.65
CA ALA A 285 11.96 -5.63 -22.27
C ALA A 285 13.48 -5.53 -22.50
N GLU A 286 13.91 -4.65 -23.40
CA GLU A 286 15.27 -4.60 -23.93
C GLU A 286 15.96 -3.25 -23.71
N SER A 287 15.45 -2.40 -22.80
CA SER A 287 16.10 -1.13 -22.46
C SER A 287 17.50 -1.34 -21.89
N ARG A 288 18.40 -0.43 -22.27
CA ARG A 288 19.80 -0.35 -21.85
C ARG A 288 20.12 1.01 -21.24
N HIS A 289 19.33 2.03 -21.58
CA HIS A 289 19.46 3.38 -21.07
C HIS A 289 18.15 3.86 -20.44
N ILE A 290 18.23 4.61 -19.33
CA ILE A 290 17.03 5.03 -18.58
C ILE A 290 16.03 5.83 -19.42
N GLU A 291 16.50 6.65 -20.36
CA GLU A 291 15.63 7.42 -21.27
C GLU A 291 14.73 6.53 -22.13
N GLU A 292 15.14 5.29 -22.43
CA GLU A 292 14.33 4.33 -23.19
C GLU A 292 13.11 3.84 -22.39
N GLU A 293 13.10 4.06 -21.08
CA GLU A 293 12.00 3.68 -20.17
C GLU A 293 10.96 4.79 -20.03
N GLY A 294 11.31 6.04 -20.40
CA GLY A 294 10.39 7.17 -20.52
C GLY A 294 10.85 8.45 -19.82
N VAL A 295 9.89 9.29 -19.41
CA VAL A 295 10.17 10.60 -18.82
C VAL A 295 10.71 10.46 -17.40
N LEU A 296 11.91 11.00 -17.18
CA LEU A 296 12.60 11.00 -15.88
C LEU A 296 12.40 12.35 -15.18
N ILE A 297 11.95 12.29 -13.92
CA ILE A 297 11.57 13.41 -13.07
C ILE A 297 12.27 13.29 -11.73
N GLU A 298 13.26 14.14 -11.49
CA GLU A 298 14.03 14.14 -10.23
C GLU A 298 13.39 15.00 -9.16
N ASP A 299 12.86 16.16 -9.53
CA ASP A 299 12.28 17.12 -8.58
C ASP A 299 11.39 18.16 -9.28
N PHE A 300 10.10 17.85 -9.43
CA PHE A 300 9.14 18.74 -10.08
C PHE A 300 8.14 19.34 -9.08
N LEU A 301 7.99 20.67 -9.09
CA LEU A 301 6.95 21.36 -8.32
C LEU A 301 5.60 21.19 -9.03
N LEU A 302 4.80 20.23 -8.57
CA LEU A 302 3.52 19.83 -9.16
C LEU A 302 2.37 20.78 -8.78
N VAL A 303 2.32 21.17 -7.51
CA VAL A 303 1.38 22.17 -6.99
C VAL A 303 2.21 23.28 -6.36
N GLN A 304 1.88 24.53 -6.67
CA GLN A 304 2.52 25.70 -6.08
C GLN A 304 1.49 26.51 -5.32
N ALA A 305 1.68 26.68 -4.00
CA ALA A 305 0.74 27.41 -3.14
C ALA A 305 -0.74 27.00 -3.34
N GLY A 306 -1.01 25.70 -3.44
CA GLY A 306 -2.34 25.13 -3.66
C GLY A 306 -2.85 25.15 -5.11
N GLN A 307 -2.09 25.67 -6.07
CA GLN A 307 -2.46 25.70 -7.49
C GLN A 307 -1.75 24.59 -8.27
N PHE A 308 -2.53 23.68 -8.88
CA PHE A 308 -2.00 22.58 -9.69
C PHE A 308 -1.44 23.10 -11.02
N ARG A 309 -0.16 22.80 -11.31
CA ARG A 309 0.56 23.35 -12.46
C ARG A 309 0.37 22.50 -13.72
N GLU A 310 -0.89 22.35 -14.17
CA GLU A 310 -1.27 21.44 -15.26
C GLU A 310 -0.46 21.68 -16.56
N GLY A 311 -0.33 22.93 -17.00
CA GLY A 311 0.42 23.25 -18.22
C GLY A 311 1.89 22.82 -18.14
N ALA A 312 2.54 23.05 -17.00
CA ALA A 312 3.93 22.71 -16.81
C ALA A 312 4.17 21.19 -16.76
N ILE A 313 3.28 20.42 -16.12
CA ILE A 313 3.41 18.95 -16.10
C ILE A 313 3.08 18.34 -17.46
N ARG A 314 2.14 18.92 -18.23
CA ARG A 314 1.89 18.53 -19.63
C ARG A 314 3.14 18.70 -20.48
N GLU A 315 3.77 19.86 -20.41
CA GLU A 315 5.01 20.14 -21.13
C GLU A 315 6.13 19.16 -20.74
N LEU A 316 6.27 18.85 -19.46
CA LEU A 316 7.26 17.87 -18.98
C LEU A 316 7.00 16.47 -19.52
N LEU A 317 5.76 15.97 -19.45
CA LEU A 317 5.38 14.64 -19.93
C LEU A 317 5.44 14.53 -21.47
N ALA A 318 5.29 15.65 -22.19
CA ALA A 318 5.47 15.75 -23.62
C ALA A 318 6.93 15.95 -24.05
N SER A 319 7.86 16.07 -23.09
CA SER A 319 9.28 16.33 -23.35
C SER A 319 10.12 15.05 -23.45
N GLY A 320 11.40 15.22 -23.77
CA GLY A 320 12.36 14.12 -23.88
C GLY A 320 12.27 13.38 -25.21
N ARG A 321 13.11 12.33 -25.34
CA ARG A 321 13.22 11.55 -26.57
C ARG A 321 12.03 10.61 -26.79
N TYR A 322 11.44 10.13 -25.70
CA TYR A 322 10.33 9.16 -25.70
C TYR A 322 9.23 9.65 -24.75
N PRO A 323 8.43 10.64 -25.17
CA PRO A 323 7.42 11.28 -24.31
C PRO A 323 6.27 10.33 -23.98
N ALA A 324 5.48 10.69 -22.96
CA ALA A 324 4.29 9.95 -22.55
C ALA A 324 3.21 9.95 -23.63
N ARG A 325 2.56 8.79 -23.83
CA ARG A 325 1.53 8.61 -24.88
C ARG A 325 0.17 9.13 -24.46
N ASN A 326 -0.17 9.03 -23.17
CA ASN A 326 -1.48 9.37 -22.63
C ASN A 326 -1.39 10.35 -21.46
N ILE A 327 -0.96 11.57 -21.78
CA ILE A 327 -0.74 12.65 -20.81
C ILE A 327 -2.03 13.00 -20.04
N ASP A 328 -3.19 12.92 -20.68
CA ASP A 328 -4.48 13.20 -20.01
C ASP A 328 -4.78 12.21 -18.88
N GLN A 329 -4.50 10.91 -19.10
CA GLN A 329 -4.63 9.91 -18.05
C GLN A 329 -3.59 10.13 -16.95
N ASN A 330 -2.33 10.46 -17.30
CA ASN A 330 -1.32 10.76 -16.31
C ASN A 330 -1.73 11.93 -15.40
N ILE A 331 -2.33 12.98 -15.95
CA ILE A 331 -2.79 14.13 -15.17
C ILE A 331 -3.94 13.78 -14.26
N ALA A 332 -4.91 12.99 -14.73
CA ALA A 332 -6.02 12.53 -13.90
C ALA A 332 -5.51 11.72 -12.70
N ASP A 333 -4.55 10.82 -12.92
CA ASP A 333 -3.95 10.01 -11.85
C ASP A 333 -3.07 10.85 -10.90
N LEU A 334 -2.33 11.84 -11.40
CA LEU A 334 -1.59 12.79 -10.57
C LEU A 334 -2.52 13.64 -9.69
N GLN A 335 -3.67 14.07 -10.23
CA GLN A 335 -4.68 14.80 -9.48
C GLN A 335 -5.30 13.92 -8.38
N ALA A 336 -5.54 12.64 -8.66
CA ALA A 336 -5.96 11.65 -7.69
C ALA A 336 -4.93 11.46 -6.56
N GLN A 337 -3.64 11.40 -6.89
CA GLN A 337 -2.54 11.36 -5.90
C GLN A 337 -2.49 12.63 -5.03
N VAL A 338 -2.65 13.81 -5.63
CA VAL A 338 -2.72 15.09 -4.89
C VAL A 338 -3.94 15.11 -3.94
N ALA A 339 -5.09 14.59 -4.35
CA ALA A 339 -6.27 14.50 -3.50
C ALA A 339 -6.05 13.57 -2.30
N ALA A 340 -5.45 12.40 -2.54
CA ALA A 340 -5.10 11.46 -1.48
C ALA A 340 -4.12 12.08 -0.46
N ASN A 341 -3.07 12.75 -0.93
CA ASN A 341 -2.16 13.48 -0.05
C ASN A 341 -2.85 14.62 0.73
N THR A 342 -3.76 15.35 0.09
CA THR A 342 -4.51 16.43 0.74
C THR A 342 -5.37 15.90 1.89
N TYR A 343 -5.99 14.74 1.71
CA TYR A 343 -6.71 14.04 2.78
C TYR A 343 -5.76 13.68 3.93
N GLY A 344 -4.62 13.03 3.63
CA GLY A 344 -3.64 12.65 4.65
C GLY A 344 -3.10 13.83 5.45
N LEU A 345 -2.83 14.94 4.77
CA LEU A 345 -2.42 16.21 5.39
C LEU A 345 -3.48 16.73 6.37
N ALA A 346 -4.75 16.74 5.95
CA ALA A 346 -5.85 17.21 6.79
C ALA A 346 -6.04 16.36 8.06
N GLU A 347 -5.95 15.03 7.95
CA GLU A 347 -6.07 14.14 9.11
C GLU A 347 -4.89 14.25 10.07
N LEU A 348 -3.65 14.36 9.57
CA LEU A 348 -2.49 14.63 10.42
C LEU A 348 -2.62 15.97 11.15
N GLN A 349 -3.11 17.00 10.47
CA GLN A 349 -3.38 18.30 11.11
C GLN A 349 -4.43 18.18 12.21
N LYS A 350 -5.48 17.36 12.04
CA LYS A 350 -6.46 17.08 13.11
C LYS A 350 -5.82 16.42 14.32
N LEU A 351 -4.95 15.43 14.12
CA LEU A 351 -4.21 14.80 15.22
C LEU A 351 -3.32 15.81 15.96
N VAL A 352 -2.63 16.67 15.23
CA VAL A 352 -1.80 17.74 15.83
C VAL A 352 -2.66 18.74 16.60
N LEU A 353 -3.87 19.06 16.13
CA LEU A 353 -4.81 19.93 16.84
C LEU A 353 -5.33 19.31 18.14
N GLU A 354 -5.56 18.00 18.14
CA GLU A 354 -6.11 17.28 19.28
C GLU A 354 -5.06 17.01 20.36
N TYR A 355 -3.89 16.49 19.98
CA TYR A 355 -2.87 16.01 20.89
C TYR A 355 -1.66 16.95 21.05
N GLY A 356 -1.47 17.88 20.11
CA GLY A 356 -0.28 18.74 20.03
C GLY A 356 0.87 18.08 19.27
N ARG A 357 1.67 18.91 18.59
CA ARG A 357 2.79 18.49 17.74
C ARG A 357 3.79 17.59 18.47
N ASP A 358 4.18 17.96 19.68
CA ASP A 358 5.21 17.24 20.43
C ASP A 358 4.77 15.82 20.80
N VAL A 359 3.48 15.65 21.12
CA VAL A 359 2.88 14.34 21.43
C VAL A 359 2.85 13.48 20.18
N VAL A 360 2.30 14.00 19.08
CA VAL A 360 2.26 13.27 17.79
C VAL A 360 3.66 12.82 17.37
N THR A 361 4.66 13.72 17.46
CA THR A 361 6.05 13.43 17.12
C THR A 361 6.65 12.35 18.05
N ALA A 362 6.38 12.43 19.35
CA ALA A 362 6.85 11.42 20.30
C ALA A 362 6.26 10.04 20.02
N TYR A 363 4.96 9.94 19.70
CA TYR A 363 4.35 8.65 19.36
C TYR A 363 4.80 8.09 18.02
N MET A 364 5.09 8.93 17.02
CA MET A 364 5.78 8.48 15.79
C MET A 364 7.13 7.83 16.10
N GLN A 365 7.89 8.39 17.05
CA GLN A 365 9.16 7.81 17.51
C GLN A 365 8.95 6.50 18.28
N HIS A 366 8.01 6.46 19.24
CA HIS A 366 7.72 5.26 20.03
C HIS A 366 7.27 4.07 19.16
N ILE A 367 6.54 4.33 18.07
CA ILE A 367 6.13 3.30 17.10
C ILE A 367 7.34 2.72 16.36
N GLN A 368 8.30 3.56 15.96
CA GLN A 368 9.54 3.08 15.35
C GLN A 368 10.41 2.31 16.35
N ASP A 369 10.50 2.78 17.60
CA ASP A 369 11.27 2.10 18.66
C ASP A 369 10.68 0.72 18.97
N ASN A 370 9.35 0.60 18.98
CA ASN A 370 8.67 -0.68 19.17
C ASN A 370 8.94 -1.66 18.01
N ALA A 371 8.99 -1.17 16.77
CA ALA A 371 9.34 -1.99 15.61
C ALA A 371 10.81 -2.46 15.67
N GLU A 372 11.73 -1.58 16.08
CA GLU A 372 13.13 -1.95 16.32
C GLU A 372 13.26 -3.04 17.39
N GLU A 373 12.58 -2.89 18.53
CA GLU A 373 12.57 -3.88 19.61
C GLU A 373 12.06 -5.24 19.14
N ALA A 374 10.99 -5.27 18.34
CA ALA A 374 10.43 -6.50 17.77
C ALA A 374 11.40 -7.19 16.81
N VAL A 375 12.06 -6.44 15.92
CA VAL A 375 13.08 -7.01 15.02
C VAL A 375 14.27 -7.54 15.80
N ARG A 376 14.73 -6.84 16.85
CA ARG A 376 15.83 -7.32 17.71
C ARG A 376 15.51 -8.67 18.38
N ARG A 377 14.26 -8.90 18.77
CA ARG A 377 13.81 -10.21 19.30
C ARG A 377 13.95 -11.31 18.25
N VAL A 378 13.56 -11.03 17.00
CA VAL A 378 13.69 -11.99 15.90
C VAL A 378 15.16 -12.25 15.56
N ILE A 379 16.01 -11.22 15.46
CA ILE A 379 17.44 -11.39 15.19
C ILE A 379 18.09 -12.36 16.18
N ALA A 380 17.66 -12.36 17.45
CA ALA A 380 18.16 -13.28 18.46
C ALA A 380 17.85 -14.77 18.21
N THR A 381 16.94 -15.11 17.29
CA THR A 381 16.60 -16.49 16.92
C THR A 381 17.20 -16.93 15.58
N LEU A 382 17.65 -15.99 14.75
CA LEU A 382 18.24 -16.25 13.44
C LEU A 382 19.67 -16.81 13.55
N HIS A 383 20.16 -17.36 12.45
CA HIS A 383 21.49 -17.97 12.33
C HIS A 383 22.21 -17.35 11.14
N ASP A 384 23.54 -17.43 11.15
CA ASP A 384 24.34 -17.03 9.99
C ASP A 384 24.01 -17.92 8.78
N GLY A 385 24.07 -17.34 7.60
CA GLY A 385 23.75 -18.05 6.36
C GLY A 385 24.25 -17.32 5.13
N CYS A 386 24.37 -18.05 4.04
CA CYS A 386 24.74 -17.47 2.75
C CYS A 386 23.96 -18.16 1.63
N PHE A 387 23.68 -17.41 0.57
CA PHE A 387 23.00 -17.94 -0.60
C PHE A 387 23.50 -17.26 -1.87
N GLU A 388 23.60 -18.03 -2.94
CA GLU A 388 23.90 -17.55 -4.27
C GLU A 388 22.77 -17.96 -5.20
N TYR A 389 22.13 -16.99 -5.84
CA TYR A 389 21.02 -17.26 -6.74
C TYR A 389 21.34 -16.79 -8.16
N ALA A 390 21.35 -17.73 -9.10
CA ALA A 390 21.56 -17.48 -10.51
C ALA A 390 20.28 -17.00 -11.20
N MET A 391 20.41 -16.00 -12.05
CA MET A 391 19.32 -15.45 -12.86
C MET A 391 19.32 -16.04 -14.28
N ASP A 392 18.20 -15.95 -14.97
CA ASP A 392 18.05 -16.39 -16.37
C ASP A 392 19.00 -15.68 -17.36
N ASN A 393 19.40 -14.45 -17.06
CA ASN A 393 20.36 -13.69 -17.88
C ASN A 393 21.83 -14.01 -17.55
N GLY A 394 22.09 -14.89 -16.59
CA GLY A 394 23.44 -15.27 -16.14
C GLY A 394 24.04 -14.41 -15.04
N ALA A 395 23.33 -13.38 -14.57
CA ALA A 395 23.72 -12.63 -13.38
C ALA A 395 23.55 -13.47 -12.11
N LEU A 396 24.21 -13.04 -11.04
CA LEU A 396 24.19 -13.69 -9.73
C LEU A 396 23.84 -12.66 -8.65
N VAL A 397 22.83 -12.97 -7.84
CA VAL A 397 22.57 -12.31 -6.56
C VAL A 397 23.23 -13.15 -5.47
N LYS A 398 24.16 -12.55 -4.73
CA LYS A 398 24.83 -13.18 -3.59
C LYS A 398 24.48 -12.44 -2.33
N VAL A 399 24.17 -13.17 -1.27
CA VAL A 399 23.91 -12.59 0.04
C VAL A 399 24.53 -13.45 1.14
N ALA A 400 25.18 -12.78 2.08
CA ALA A 400 25.64 -13.36 3.34
C ALA A 400 24.96 -12.62 4.49
N ILE A 401 24.43 -13.37 5.46
CA ILE A 401 23.77 -12.86 6.64
C ILE A 401 24.62 -13.25 7.85
N GLY A 402 25.05 -12.26 8.62
CA GLY A 402 25.80 -12.44 9.87
C GLY A 402 25.04 -11.87 11.05
N ILE A 403 24.94 -12.63 12.14
CA ILE A 403 24.17 -12.28 13.33
C ILE A 403 25.10 -11.96 14.51
N ASP A 404 25.09 -10.70 14.98
CA ASP A 404 25.70 -10.31 16.24
C ASP A 404 24.64 -10.41 17.36
N ARG A 405 24.63 -11.57 18.04
CA ARG A 405 23.69 -11.84 19.15
C ARG A 405 23.94 -10.94 20.37
N GLN A 406 25.16 -10.46 20.60
CA GLN A 406 25.45 -9.62 21.76
C GLN A 406 24.87 -8.22 21.58
N LYS A 407 24.91 -7.68 20.36
CA LYS A 407 24.34 -6.36 20.05
C LYS A 407 22.90 -6.43 19.54
N ALA A 408 22.36 -7.64 19.37
CA ALA A 408 21.09 -7.90 18.67
C ALA A 408 21.03 -7.16 17.32
N ARG A 409 22.09 -7.32 16.51
CA ARG A 409 22.22 -6.73 15.18
C ARG A 409 22.45 -7.80 14.14
N MET A 410 22.08 -7.51 12.90
CA MET A 410 22.33 -8.36 11.74
C MET A 410 23.02 -7.56 10.65
N CYS A 411 24.01 -8.15 10.01
CA CYS A 411 24.63 -7.64 8.80
C CYS A 411 24.13 -8.46 7.60
N ILE A 412 23.60 -7.79 6.58
CA ILE A 412 23.23 -8.38 5.30
C ILE A 412 24.20 -7.82 4.25
N ASP A 413 25.07 -8.67 3.75
CA ASP A 413 26.13 -8.31 2.82
C ASP A 413 25.87 -8.90 1.42
N PHE A 414 25.68 -8.02 0.45
CA PHE A 414 25.48 -8.38 -0.96
C PHE A 414 26.78 -8.43 -1.78
N SER A 415 27.95 -8.38 -1.12
CA SER A 415 29.26 -8.50 -1.76
C SER A 415 29.38 -9.77 -2.60
N GLY A 416 29.90 -9.63 -3.82
CA GLY A 416 29.99 -10.70 -4.80
C GLY A 416 28.77 -10.83 -5.73
N THR A 417 27.70 -10.05 -5.49
CA THR A 417 26.63 -9.83 -6.48
C THR A 417 27.21 -9.23 -7.77
N SER A 418 26.65 -9.60 -8.92
CA SER A 418 27.14 -9.15 -10.24
C SER A 418 27.24 -7.62 -10.36
N ALA A 419 28.23 -7.19 -11.14
CA ALA A 419 28.39 -5.79 -11.53
C ALA A 419 27.14 -5.28 -12.28
N GLN A 420 27.00 -3.95 -12.39
CA GLN A 420 25.96 -3.33 -13.19
C GLN A 420 25.86 -3.98 -14.58
N LEU A 421 24.64 -4.35 -14.94
CA LEU A 421 24.32 -5.04 -16.18
C LEU A 421 24.12 -4.03 -17.33
N PRO A 422 24.39 -4.44 -18.59
CA PRO A 422 24.15 -3.59 -19.76
C PRO A 422 22.67 -3.46 -20.15
N GLY A 423 21.77 -4.21 -19.52
CA GLY A 423 20.31 -4.14 -19.74
C GLY A 423 19.58 -3.53 -18.54
N ASN A 424 18.29 -3.82 -18.44
CA ASN A 424 17.38 -3.20 -17.46
C ASN A 424 17.16 -3.96 -16.15
N PHE A 425 17.85 -5.08 -15.95
CA PHE A 425 17.78 -5.89 -14.72
C PHE A 425 18.53 -5.26 -13.53
N ASN A 426 18.94 -3.99 -13.62
CA ASN A 426 19.56 -3.28 -12.52
C ASN A 426 18.50 -2.77 -11.54
N ALA A 427 18.58 -3.15 -10.27
CA ALA A 427 17.72 -2.67 -9.21
C ALA A 427 18.39 -1.50 -8.45
N PRO A 428 17.76 -0.33 -8.33
CA PRO A 428 18.26 0.75 -7.47
C PRO A 428 18.46 0.28 -6.03
N ALA A 429 19.41 0.87 -5.31
CA ALA A 429 19.69 0.49 -3.92
C ALA A 429 18.47 0.60 -2.99
N ALA A 430 17.55 1.52 -3.29
CA ALA A 430 16.27 1.66 -2.59
C ALA A 430 15.39 0.41 -2.73
N VAL A 431 15.39 -0.26 -3.90
CA VAL A 431 14.67 -1.53 -4.13
C VAL A 431 15.27 -2.65 -3.29
N CYS A 432 16.60 -2.76 -3.25
CA CYS A 432 17.29 -3.76 -2.44
C CYS A 432 16.97 -3.59 -0.93
N ARG A 433 17.00 -2.34 -0.42
CA ARG A 433 16.60 -2.03 0.96
C ARG A 433 15.14 -2.36 1.24
N ALA A 434 14.24 -2.13 0.29
CA ALA A 434 12.83 -2.50 0.41
C ALA A 434 12.64 -4.03 0.50
N ALA A 435 13.37 -4.81 -0.30
CA ALA A 435 13.36 -6.26 -0.22
C ALA A 435 13.84 -6.77 1.15
N VAL A 436 14.93 -6.19 1.70
CA VAL A 436 15.39 -6.49 3.05
C VAL A 436 14.33 -6.18 4.10
N LEU A 437 13.73 -4.98 4.04
CA LEU A 437 12.67 -4.56 4.96
C LEU A 437 11.46 -5.50 4.92
N TYR A 438 11.02 -5.89 3.72
CA TYR A 438 9.96 -6.86 3.54
C TYR A 438 10.29 -8.20 4.20
N VAL A 439 11.45 -8.79 3.88
CA VAL A 439 11.85 -10.09 4.45
C VAL A 439 11.87 -10.00 5.97
N ILE A 440 12.48 -8.97 6.54
CA ILE A 440 12.50 -8.77 7.99
C ILE A 440 11.10 -8.70 8.58
N ARG A 441 10.19 -7.95 7.95
CA ARG A 441 8.81 -7.87 8.43
C ARG A 441 8.12 -9.23 8.43
N THR A 442 8.35 -10.06 7.41
CA THR A 442 7.72 -11.39 7.33
C THR A 442 8.22 -12.36 8.41
N LEU A 443 9.41 -12.13 8.98
CA LEU A 443 9.94 -12.93 10.07
C LEU A 443 9.35 -12.53 11.44
N VAL A 444 8.78 -11.32 11.55
CA VAL A 444 8.18 -10.84 12.80
C VAL A 444 6.74 -11.34 12.93
N ALA A 445 6.53 -12.32 13.79
CA ALA A 445 5.22 -12.90 14.13
C ALA A 445 4.42 -12.04 15.14
N GLU A 446 4.49 -10.72 15.00
CA GLU A 446 3.77 -9.73 15.83
C GLU A 446 3.08 -8.70 14.91
N PRO A 447 1.93 -8.12 15.32
CA PRO A 447 1.21 -7.12 14.53
C PRO A 447 1.86 -5.73 14.63
N ILE A 448 3.14 -5.62 14.22
CA ILE A 448 3.84 -4.33 14.13
C ILE A 448 3.60 -3.67 12.76
N PRO A 449 3.48 -2.33 12.69
CA PRO A 449 3.47 -1.62 11.41
C PRO A 449 4.83 -1.78 10.70
N LEU A 450 4.81 -1.74 9.38
CA LEU A 450 6.04 -1.71 8.59
C LEU A 450 6.57 -0.27 8.55
N ASN A 451 7.69 -0.01 9.22
CA ASN A 451 8.24 1.33 9.36
C ASN A 451 9.77 1.33 9.38
N ALA A 452 10.38 2.52 9.41
CA ALA A 452 11.84 2.66 9.38
C ALA A 452 12.57 2.04 10.59
N GLY A 453 11.87 1.85 11.72
CA GLY A 453 12.38 1.17 12.91
C GLY A 453 12.86 -0.25 12.65
N CYS A 454 12.21 -0.97 11.72
CA CYS A 454 12.57 -2.34 11.35
C CYS A 454 14.00 -2.48 10.80
N LEU A 455 14.57 -1.42 10.21
CA LEU A 455 15.91 -1.46 9.62
C LEU A 455 17.02 -0.96 10.56
N ARG A 456 16.68 -0.29 11.67
CA ARG A 456 17.69 0.24 12.62
C ARG A 456 18.67 -0.81 13.18
N PRO A 457 18.26 -2.07 13.47
CA PRO A 457 19.19 -3.12 13.92
C PRO A 457 19.85 -3.89 12.75
N VAL A 458 19.67 -3.44 11.50
CA VAL A 458 20.15 -4.13 10.30
C VAL A 458 21.17 -3.28 9.55
N ASP A 459 22.39 -3.78 9.44
CA ASP A 459 23.44 -3.20 8.60
C ASP A 459 23.34 -3.81 7.19
N ILE A 460 23.13 -2.99 6.16
CA ILE A 460 22.97 -3.45 4.77
C ILE A 460 24.17 -2.98 3.95
N VAL A 461 24.94 -3.93 3.41
CA VAL A 461 26.08 -3.66 2.54
C VAL A 461 25.69 -3.97 1.10
N ILE A 462 25.58 -2.92 0.28
CA ILE A 462 25.30 -3.02 -1.15
C ILE A 462 26.55 -2.53 -1.90
N PRO A 463 27.23 -3.36 -2.71
CA PRO A 463 28.41 -2.93 -3.44
C PRO A 463 28.08 -1.83 -4.46
N GLU A 464 28.80 -0.72 -4.40
CA GLU A 464 28.61 0.39 -5.33
C GLU A 464 28.94 -0.02 -6.77
N GLY A 465 28.10 0.35 -7.75
CA GLY A 465 28.28 -0.03 -9.16
C GLY A 465 27.95 -1.50 -9.46
N SER A 466 27.38 -2.23 -8.49
CA SER A 466 26.72 -3.52 -8.74
C SER A 466 25.36 -3.32 -9.42
N MET A 467 24.77 -4.41 -9.89
CA MET A 467 23.39 -4.39 -10.39
C MET A 467 22.35 -4.03 -9.31
N LEU A 468 22.72 -3.99 -8.03
CA LEU A 468 21.88 -3.55 -6.91
C LEU A 468 22.15 -2.10 -6.48
N SER A 469 23.10 -1.43 -7.12
CA SER A 469 23.39 -0.01 -6.95
C SER A 469 23.90 0.58 -8.26
N PRO A 470 23.08 0.55 -9.33
CA PRO A 470 23.48 1.06 -10.64
C PRO A 470 23.72 2.56 -10.63
N ARG A 471 24.59 3.00 -11.53
CA ARG A 471 24.88 4.41 -11.80
C ARG A 471 24.11 4.87 -13.04
N TYR A 472 23.74 6.14 -13.04
CA TYR A 472 23.19 6.79 -14.23
C TYR A 472 24.15 6.60 -15.41
N PRO A 473 23.66 6.26 -16.63
CA PRO A 473 22.26 6.22 -17.05
C PRO A 473 21.67 4.81 -17.22
N ALA A 474 22.02 3.84 -16.36
CA ALA A 474 21.53 2.47 -16.48
C ALA A 474 19.98 2.38 -16.57
N ALA A 475 19.50 1.49 -17.42
CA ALA A 475 18.10 1.05 -17.40
C ALA A 475 17.81 0.23 -16.13
N VAL A 476 16.61 0.37 -15.55
CA VAL A 476 16.27 -0.22 -14.23
C VAL A 476 14.90 -0.87 -14.16
N VAL A 477 14.09 -0.81 -15.21
CA VAL A 477 12.67 -1.21 -15.11
C VAL A 477 12.47 -2.67 -14.68
N ALA A 478 13.31 -3.60 -15.16
CA ALA A 478 13.27 -5.00 -14.74
C ALA A 478 13.89 -5.21 -13.34
N GLY A 479 14.70 -4.27 -12.86
CA GLY A 479 15.23 -4.27 -11.50
C GLY A 479 14.15 -4.25 -10.42
N ASN A 480 13.13 -3.42 -10.60
CA ASN A 480 12.01 -3.28 -9.67
C ASN A 480 11.13 -4.54 -9.62
N VAL A 481 10.92 -5.20 -10.76
CA VAL A 481 9.90 -6.24 -10.90
C VAL A 481 10.43 -7.67 -11.02
N GLU A 482 11.68 -7.85 -11.45
CA GLU A 482 12.33 -9.15 -11.57
C GLU A 482 13.45 -9.29 -10.53
N THR A 483 14.47 -8.43 -10.59
CA THR A 483 15.66 -8.55 -9.71
C THR A 483 15.29 -8.47 -8.24
N SER A 484 14.31 -7.64 -7.87
CA SER A 484 13.80 -7.53 -6.51
C SER A 484 13.27 -8.86 -5.95
N GLN A 485 12.66 -9.71 -6.80
CA GLN A 485 12.20 -11.05 -6.41
C GLN A 485 13.37 -11.98 -6.09
N TYR A 486 14.44 -11.95 -6.91
CA TYR A 486 15.66 -12.71 -6.63
C TYR A 486 16.33 -12.27 -5.34
N ILE A 487 16.31 -10.98 -5.00
CA ILE A 487 16.84 -10.48 -3.72
C ILE A 487 16.04 -11.09 -2.55
N ALA A 488 14.70 -11.05 -2.62
CA ALA A 488 13.85 -11.61 -1.58
C ALA A 488 14.06 -13.13 -1.41
N ASP A 489 14.02 -13.88 -2.52
CA ASP A 489 14.24 -15.32 -2.51
C ASP A 489 15.66 -15.69 -2.02
N ALA A 490 16.70 -14.94 -2.40
CA ALA A 490 18.06 -15.18 -1.93
C ALA A 490 18.19 -14.93 -0.42
N LEU A 491 17.53 -13.91 0.12
CA LEU A 491 17.47 -13.64 1.56
C LEU A 491 16.80 -14.81 2.30
N TYR A 492 15.65 -15.28 1.81
CA TYR A 492 14.96 -16.43 2.40
C TYR A 492 15.78 -17.72 2.30
N GLY A 493 16.46 -17.93 1.18
CA GLY A 493 17.37 -19.05 0.96
C GLY A 493 18.55 -19.02 1.95
N ALA A 494 19.14 -17.85 2.19
CA ALA A 494 20.21 -17.67 3.16
C ALA A 494 19.75 -17.91 4.61
N LEU A 495 18.54 -17.49 4.94
CA LEU A 495 17.92 -17.73 6.25
C LEU A 495 17.45 -19.19 6.42
N GLY A 496 17.24 -19.92 5.33
CA GLY A 496 16.75 -21.30 5.36
C GLY A 496 15.31 -21.46 5.84
N VAL A 497 14.45 -20.45 5.63
CA VAL A 497 13.07 -20.42 6.18
C VAL A 497 11.97 -20.66 5.13
N LEU A 498 12.24 -20.36 3.86
CA LEU A 498 11.27 -20.47 2.76
C LEU A 498 11.98 -20.93 1.49
N ALA A 499 11.41 -21.92 0.80
CA ALA A 499 11.84 -22.30 -0.55
C ALA A 499 11.58 -21.16 -1.54
N GLY A 500 12.24 -21.17 -2.71
CA GLY A 500 12.04 -20.12 -3.70
C GLY A 500 10.58 -20.06 -4.15
N SER A 501 9.98 -18.88 -4.21
CA SER A 501 8.69 -18.71 -4.88
C SER A 501 8.89 -18.62 -6.40
N GLN A 502 7.84 -18.29 -7.16
CA GLN A 502 7.95 -18.10 -8.61
C GLN A 502 9.09 -17.15 -9.03
N GLY A 503 9.53 -16.23 -8.16
CA GLY A 503 10.73 -15.40 -8.34
C GLY A 503 10.67 -14.39 -9.50
N THR A 504 9.45 -14.12 -10.00
CA THR A 504 9.16 -13.24 -11.15
C THR A 504 7.80 -12.59 -10.92
N MET A 505 7.60 -11.37 -11.39
CA MET A 505 6.27 -10.74 -11.44
C MET A 505 5.53 -11.05 -12.76
N ASN A 506 6.20 -11.70 -13.72
CA ASN A 506 5.65 -12.06 -15.04
C ASN A 506 5.01 -10.86 -15.73
N ASN A 507 5.77 -9.79 -15.86
CA ASN A 507 5.28 -8.53 -16.38
C ASN A 507 4.90 -8.68 -17.84
N LEU A 508 3.66 -8.31 -18.12
CA LEU A 508 3.11 -8.22 -19.45
C LEU A 508 2.71 -6.76 -19.70
N THR A 509 3.30 -6.15 -20.70
CA THR A 509 2.78 -4.92 -21.29
C THR A 509 2.37 -5.15 -22.72
N PHE A 510 1.31 -4.47 -23.12
CA PHE A 510 0.94 -4.36 -24.52
C PHE A 510 0.26 -3.04 -24.80
N GLY A 511 0.28 -2.63 -26.06
CA GLY A 511 -0.40 -1.41 -26.45
C GLY A 511 -0.06 -0.92 -27.85
N ASN A 512 -0.61 0.25 -28.15
CA ASN A 512 -0.38 1.04 -29.35
C ASN A 512 -0.53 2.53 -28.98
N ASP A 513 -0.75 3.41 -29.96
CA ASP A 513 -0.91 4.85 -29.71
C ASP A 513 -2.16 5.18 -28.88
N SER A 514 -3.19 4.33 -28.91
CA SER A 514 -4.46 4.55 -28.20
C SER A 514 -4.58 3.80 -26.88
N TYR A 515 -3.96 2.62 -26.78
CA TYR A 515 -4.07 1.74 -25.61
C TYR A 515 -2.71 1.46 -25.00
N GLN A 516 -2.61 1.53 -23.67
CA GLN A 516 -1.42 1.14 -22.91
C GLN A 516 -1.86 0.30 -21.72
N TYR A 517 -1.39 -0.95 -21.67
CA TYR A 517 -1.73 -1.90 -20.61
C TYR A 517 -0.47 -2.44 -19.95
N TYR A 518 -0.54 -2.60 -18.63
CA TYR A 518 0.48 -3.23 -17.80
C TYR A 518 -0.18 -4.15 -16.78
N GLU A 519 0.36 -5.36 -16.64
CA GLU A 519 -0.06 -6.34 -15.63
C GLU A 519 1.10 -7.19 -15.13
N THR A 520 1.11 -7.45 -13.81
CA THR A 520 1.91 -8.51 -13.19
C THR A 520 1.04 -9.76 -13.05
N ILE A 521 1.55 -10.93 -13.43
CA ILE A 521 0.79 -12.19 -13.41
C ILE A 521 1.31 -13.09 -12.28
N CYS A 522 0.41 -13.63 -11.48
CA CYS A 522 0.73 -14.45 -10.32
C CYS A 522 1.32 -15.83 -10.67
N GLY A 523 1.78 -16.56 -9.66
CA GLY A 523 2.34 -17.90 -9.82
C GLY A 523 2.37 -18.67 -8.51
N GLY A 524 3.29 -19.62 -8.39
CA GLY A 524 3.43 -20.44 -7.18
C GLY A 524 4.27 -19.79 -6.09
N ALA A 525 3.81 -19.84 -4.84
CA ALA A 525 4.62 -19.49 -3.68
C ALA A 525 5.50 -20.68 -3.23
N GLY A 526 6.65 -20.40 -2.64
CA GLY A 526 7.52 -21.40 -2.03
C GLY A 526 6.89 -22.03 -0.78
N ALA A 527 7.23 -23.28 -0.50
CA ALA A 527 6.86 -23.96 0.74
C ALA A 527 7.87 -23.70 1.86
N GLY A 528 7.49 -23.97 3.11
CA GLY A 528 8.38 -23.90 4.26
C GLY A 528 8.08 -24.98 5.30
N ASP A 529 8.75 -24.90 6.45
CA ASP A 529 8.55 -25.90 7.51
C ASP A 529 7.16 -25.76 8.14
N GLY A 530 6.30 -26.75 7.92
CA GLY A 530 4.95 -26.77 8.44
C GLY A 530 3.87 -26.23 7.49
N PHE A 531 4.22 -25.74 6.30
CA PHE A 531 3.23 -25.16 5.38
C PHE A 531 3.55 -25.38 3.89
N VAL A 532 2.50 -25.59 3.10
CA VAL A 532 2.56 -25.73 1.64
C VAL A 532 2.60 -24.36 0.97
N GLY A 533 3.16 -24.29 -0.23
CA GLY A 533 3.12 -23.08 -1.05
C GLY A 533 1.70 -22.79 -1.58
N ALA A 534 1.26 -21.54 -1.49
CA ALA A 534 0.00 -21.10 -2.09
C ALA A 534 0.11 -21.06 -3.63
N SER A 535 -0.92 -21.52 -4.32
CA SER A 535 -0.98 -21.52 -5.79
C SER A 535 -1.65 -20.26 -6.32
N ALA A 536 -1.22 -19.78 -7.49
CA ALA A 536 -1.82 -18.65 -8.20
C ALA A 536 -1.93 -17.35 -7.39
N VAL A 537 -0.91 -17.02 -6.59
CA VAL A 537 -0.87 -15.79 -5.77
C VAL A 537 0.29 -14.87 -6.18
N GLN A 538 0.13 -13.57 -5.93
CA GLN A 538 1.27 -12.67 -5.94
C GLN A 538 2.16 -12.97 -4.74
N VAL A 539 3.47 -12.79 -4.92
CA VAL A 539 4.46 -13.08 -3.89
C VAL A 539 5.45 -11.94 -3.79
N HIS A 540 6.01 -11.79 -2.58
CA HIS A 540 7.16 -10.96 -2.31
C HIS A 540 6.97 -9.49 -2.69
N MET A 541 7.61 -9.02 -3.77
CA MET A 541 7.72 -7.60 -4.08
C MET A 541 6.48 -6.98 -4.72
N THR A 542 5.40 -7.76 -4.89
CA THR A 542 4.11 -7.28 -5.37
C THR A 542 2.96 -7.94 -4.61
N ASN A 543 1.87 -7.20 -4.44
CA ASN A 543 0.58 -7.69 -3.97
C ASN A 543 -0.57 -7.03 -4.76
N SER A 544 -0.29 -6.62 -6.00
CA SER A 544 -1.29 -6.01 -6.88
C SER A 544 -2.39 -7.02 -7.25
N ARG A 545 -3.61 -6.52 -7.43
CA ARG A 545 -4.71 -7.34 -7.95
C ARG A 545 -4.50 -7.58 -9.45
N LEU A 546 -5.05 -8.69 -9.90
CA LEU A 546 -5.26 -8.93 -11.33
C LEU A 546 -6.28 -7.95 -11.89
N THR A 547 -6.18 -7.61 -13.17
CA THR A 547 -7.27 -6.89 -13.84
C THR A 547 -8.43 -7.86 -14.02
N ASP A 548 -9.62 -7.50 -13.54
CA ASP A 548 -10.83 -8.30 -13.76
C ASP A 548 -11.02 -8.58 -15.25
N ALA A 549 -11.42 -9.80 -15.59
CA ALA A 549 -11.52 -10.23 -16.98
C ALA A 549 -12.50 -9.36 -17.79
N GLU A 550 -13.64 -8.99 -17.20
CA GLU A 550 -14.64 -8.16 -17.88
C GLU A 550 -14.11 -6.74 -18.06
N ILE A 551 -13.40 -6.20 -17.06
CA ILE A 551 -12.77 -4.88 -17.17
C ILE A 551 -11.65 -4.87 -18.21
N LEU A 552 -10.83 -5.92 -18.27
CA LEU A 552 -9.78 -6.08 -19.27
C LEU A 552 -10.36 -6.05 -20.68
N GLU A 553 -11.35 -6.88 -20.96
CA GLU A 553 -11.99 -7.00 -22.27
C GLU A 553 -12.83 -5.76 -22.65
N LEU A 554 -13.38 -5.06 -21.65
CA LEU A 554 -14.12 -3.82 -21.86
C LEU A 554 -13.20 -2.63 -22.21
N ARG A 555 -12.01 -2.57 -21.59
CA ARG A 555 -11.11 -1.42 -21.68
C ARG A 555 -10.05 -1.57 -22.77
N PHE A 556 -9.72 -2.80 -23.16
CA PHE A 556 -8.66 -3.09 -24.10
C PHE A 556 -9.13 -4.07 -25.17
N PRO A 557 -8.68 -3.94 -26.44
CA PRO A 557 -9.09 -4.82 -27.53
C PRO A 557 -8.35 -6.17 -27.48
N VAL A 558 -8.61 -6.93 -26.42
CA VAL A 558 -8.13 -8.29 -26.19
C VAL A 558 -9.27 -9.16 -25.67
N LEU A 559 -9.13 -10.49 -25.82
CA LEU A 559 -10.03 -11.50 -25.25
C LEU A 559 -9.19 -12.44 -24.38
N LEU A 560 -9.61 -12.66 -23.14
CA LEU A 560 -8.98 -13.61 -22.22
C LEU A 560 -9.54 -15.02 -22.49
N GLU A 561 -8.82 -15.82 -23.28
CA GLU A 561 -9.26 -17.16 -23.66
C GLU A 561 -9.14 -18.17 -22.51
N GLU A 562 -8.13 -17.99 -21.66
CA GLU A 562 -7.88 -18.89 -20.54
C GLU A 562 -7.18 -18.13 -19.41
N PHE A 563 -7.66 -18.38 -18.19
CA PHE A 563 -6.91 -18.09 -16.98
C PHE A 563 -7.15 -19.21 -15.96
N SER A 564 -6.17 -20.10 -15.80
CA SER A 564 -6.33 -21.34 -15.03
C SER A 564 -5.09 -21.63 -14.18
N ILE A 565 -5.24 -22.44 -13.12
CA ILE A 565 -4.10 -22.92 -12.32
C ILE A 565 -3.34 -23.97 -13.13
N ARG A 566 -2.02 -23.79 -13.25
CA ARG A 566 -1.10 -24.72 -13.92
C ARG A 566 -0.75 -25.88 -12.97
N ARG A 567 -1.69 -26.81 -12.80
CA ARG A 567 -1.58 -27.90 -11.82
C ARG A 567 -0.34 -28.76 -12.03
N GLY A 568 0.34 -29.09 -10.93
CA GLY A 568 1.55 -29.92 -10.93
C GLY A 568 2.82 -29.17 -11.32
N SER A 569 2.81 -27.84 -11.29
CA SER A 569 4.00 -27.01 -11.50
C SER A 569 4.77 -26.71 -10.22
N GLY A 570 4.16 -26.85 -9.05
CA GLY A 570 4.83 -26.74 -7.75
C GLY A 570 5.85 -27.86 -7.51
N GLY A 571 6.96 -27.52 -6.86
CA GLY A 571 8.01 -28.45 -6.50
C GLY A 571 7.56 -29.48 -5.48
N ALA A 572 7.98 -30.73 -5.67
CA ALA A 572 7.63 -31.83 -4.76
C ALA A 572 8.35 -31.69 -3.41
N GLY A 573 7.74 -32.13 -2.33
CA GLY A 573 8.36 -32.15 -1.01
C GLY A 573 7.42 -32.72 0.04
N ARG A 574 7.86 -32.79 1.30
CA ARG A 574 6.95 -33.04 2.42
C ARG A 574 5.83 -31.99 2.44
N TYR A 575 6.20 -30.74 2.19
CA TYR A 575 5.28 -29.67 1.87
C TYR A 575 5.53 -29.24 0.42
N PRO A 576 4.59 -29.47 -0.52
CA PRO A 576 4.75 -29.07 -1.90
C PRO A 576 4.72 -27.55 -2.07
N GLY A 577 5.45 -27.05 -3.08
CA GLY A 577 5.35 -25.67 -3.52
C GLY A 577 4.03 -25.39 -4.25
N GLY A 578 3.67 -24.12 -4.38
CA GLY A 578 2.45 -23.69 -5.05
C GLY A 578 2.52 -23.84 -6.56
N ASP A 579 1.38 -24.08 -7.19
CA ASP A 579 1.25 -24.12 -8.65
C ASP A 579 1.18 -22.70 -9.24
N GLY A 580 1.78 -22.54 -10.42
CA GLY A 580 1.65 -21.34 -11.27
C GLY A 580 0.30 -21.24 -11.96
N VAL A 581 0.21 -20.40 -12.99
CA VAL A 581 -1.00 -20.18 -13.81
C VAL A 581 -0.72 -20.30 -15.30
N VAL A 582 -1.77 -20.55 -16.06
CA VAL A 582 -1.83 -20.41 -17.53
C VAL A 582 -2.69 -19.20 -17.84
N ARG A 583 -2.17 -18.27 -18.65
CA ARG A 583 -2.91 -17.10 -19.13
C ARG A 583 -2.81 -17.01 -20.65
N ARG A 584 -3.96 -16.97 -21.35
CA ARG A 584 -4.03 -16.89 -22.81
C ARG A 584 -4.82 -15.67 -23.25
N LEU A 585 -4.19 -14.79 -24.02
CA LEU A 585 -4.77 -13.55 -24.50
C LEU A 585 -4.78 -13.53 -26.02
N ARG A 586 -5.97 -13.38 -26.61
CA ARG A 586 -6.14 -13.11 -28.04
C ARG A 586 -6.20 -11.61 -28.27
N PHE A 587 -5.37 -11.11 -29.17
CA PHE A 587 -5.39 -9.71 -29.55
C PHE A 587 -6.45 -9.45 -30.62
N LEU A 588 -7.19 -8.35 -30.51
CA LEU A 588 -8.23 -7.95 -31.48
C LEU A 588 -7.76 -6.82 -32.40
N GLU A 589 -6.62 -6.21 -32.09
CA GLU A 589 -5.95 -5.18 -32.89
C GLU A 589 -4.44 -5.42 -32.96
N SER A 590 -3.76 -4.71 -33.86
CA SER A 590 -2.30 -4.73 -33.91
C SER A 590 -1.70 -3.93 -32.76
N MET A 591 -0.75 -4.55 -32.06
CA MET A 591 -0.13 -4.00 -30.86
C MET A 591 1.35 -4.38 -30.77
N SER A 592 2.09 -3.60 -30.00
CA SER A 592 3.37 -4.03 -29.44
C SER A 592 3.10 -4.77 -28.14
N VAL A 593 3.85 -5.85 -27.90
CA VAL A 593 3.84 -6.62 -26.65
C VAL A 593 5.26 -6.66 -26.12
N SER A 594 5.44 -6.43 -24.82
CA SER A 594 6.70 -6.69 -24.11
C SER A 594 6.45 -7.63 -22.94
N ILE A 595 7.35 -8.60 -22.81
CA ILE A 595 7.38 -9.55 -21.70
C ILE A 595 8.67 -9.29 -20.94
N LEU A 596 8.55 -9.09 -19.63
CA LEU A 596 9.66 -9.06 -18.68
C LEU A 596 9.38 -10.15 -17.65
N SER A 597 10.17 -11.22 -17.69
CA SER A 597 9.93 -12.36 -16.81
C SER A 597 11.20 -13.18 -16.56
N GLY A 598 11.35 -13.72 -15.34
CA GLY A 598 12.43 -14.63 -14.93
C GLY A 598 12.00 -16.10 -14.84
N HIS A 599 12.86 -17.00 -14.36
CA HIS A 599 12.52 -18.41 -14.13
C HIS A 599 11.95 -19.19 -15.32
N ARG A 600 12.43 -18.88 -16.53
CA ARG A 600 12.23 -19.68 -17.76
C ARG A 600 13.41 -20.63 -18.00
N ARG A 601 14.56 -20.39 -17.35
CA ARG A 601 15.74 -21.26 -17.38
C ARG A 601 16.13 -21.78 -16.00
N VAL A 602 16.27 -20.90 -15.01
CA VAL A 602 16.61 -21.27 -13.62
C VAL A 602 15.32 -21.51 -12.85
N PRO A 603 15.05 -22.72 -12.34
CA PRO A 603 13.81 -22.97 -11.60
C PRO A 603 13.84 -22.36 -10.20
N ALA A 604 12.67 -22.22 -9.58
CA ALA A 604 12.55 -21.85 -8.18
C ALA A 604 13.14 -22.97 -7.31
N PHE A 605 14.11 -22.65 -6.44
CA PHE A 605 14.83 -23.65 -5.66
C PHE A 605 13.93 -24.31 -4.60
N GLY A 606 14.12 -25.61 -4.38
CA GLY A 606 13.56 -26.31 -3.21
C GLY A 606 14.43 -26.12 -1.96
N LEU A 607 13.86 -26.37 -0.78
CA LEU A 607 14.55 -26.20 0.50
C LEU A 607 14.50 -27.47 1.36
N ALA A 608 15.53 -27.69 2.18
CA ALA A 608 15.63 -28.83 3.09
C ALA A 608 15.42 -30.21 2.42
N GLY A 609 15.80 -30.34 1.14
CA GLY A 609 15.63 -31.55 0.34
C GLY A 609 14.30 -31.64 -0.42
N GLY A 610 13.49 -30.58 -0.45
CA GLY A 610 12.39 -30.41 -1.39
C GLY A 610 12.91 -30.17 -2.82
N GLY A 611 12.08 -30.50 -3.80
CA GLY A 611 12.35 -30.34 -5.22
C GLY A 611 12.03 -28.93 -5.72
N GLU A 612 12.61 -28.61 -6.88
CA GLU A 612 12.44 -27.34 -7.57
C GLU A 612 11.03 -27.20 -8.18
N GLY A 613 10.54 -25.97 -8.28
CA GLY A 613 9.34 -25.65 -9.05
C GLY A 613 9.59 -25.74 -10.55
N MET A 614 8.56 -26.07 -11.34
CA MET A 614 8.68 -26.05 -12.81
C MET A 614 8.91 -24.62 -13.31
N THR A 615 9.81 -24.47 -14.27
CA THR A 615 10.02 -23.19 -14.97
C THR A 615 8.75 -22.74 -15.71
N GLY A 616 8.67 -21.43 -15.93
CA GLY A 616 7.67 -20.81 -16.79
C GLY A 616 7.98 -20.97 -18.28
N ALA A 617 7.02 -20.64 -19.13
CA ALA A 617 7.18 -20.65 -20.58
C ALA A 617 6.30 -19.59 -21.24
N ASN A 618 6.83 -18.95 -22.29
CA ASN A 618 6.14 -17.91 -23.05
C ASN A 618 6.01 -18.38 -24.51
N SER A 619 4.87 -18.12 -25.15
CA SER A 619 4.70 -18.48 -26.56
C SER A 619 3.63 -17.64 -27.26
N VAL A 620 3.76 -17.49 -28.57
CA VAL A 620 2.76 -16.80 -29.40
C VAL A 620 2.34 -17.69 -30.56
N ALA A 621 1.05 -17.77 -30.82
CA ALA A 621 0.50 -18.39 -32.01
C ALA A 621 0.01 -17.28 -32.96
N LYS A 622 0.69 -17.11 -34.10
CA LYS A 622 0.19 -16.22 -35.16
C LYS A 622 -0.98 -16.88 -35.87
N ARG A 623 -1.92 -16.09 -36.38
CA ARG A 623 -3.10 -16.62 -37.09
C ARG A 623 -2.70 -17.67 -38.14
N ASN A 624 -3.22 -18.89 -38.00
CA ASN A 624 -2.96 -20.05 -38.88
C ASN A 624 -1.50 -20.52 -38.94
N THR A 625 -0.71 -20.30 -37.88
CA THR A 625 0.67 -20.77 -37.79
C THR A 625 0.89 -21.65 -36.56
N VAL A 626 2.02 -22.38 -36.56
CA VAL A 626 2.47 -23.15 -35.39
C VAL A 626 2.85 -22.19 -34.26
N GLN A 627 2.54 -22.60 -33.03
CA GLN A 627 2.96 -21.91 -31.81
C GLN A 627 4.48 -21.73 -31.77
N GLN A 628 4.93 -20.48 -31.65
CA GLN A 628 6.34 -20.11 -31.52
C GLN A 628 6.69 -19.89 -30.05
N ALA A 629 7.73 -20.57 -29.56
CA ALA A 629 8.28 -20.30 -28.24
C ALA A 629 8.96 -18.93 -28.20
N LEU A 630 8.77 -18.21 -27.10
CA LEU A 630 9.37 -16.90 -26.84
C LEU A 630 10.37 -17.01 -25.67
N PRO A 631 11.42 -16.18 -25.65
CA PRO A 631 12.35 -16.15 -24.52
C PRO A 631 11.70 -15.53 -23.27
N SER A 632 12.45 -15.49 -22.18
CA SER A 632 12.01 -14.95 -20.89
C SER A 632 11.66 -13.45 -20.97
N THR A 633 12.48 -12.70 -21.70
CA THR A 633 12.31 -11.27 -21.93
C THR A 633 12.29 -11.00 -23.43
N HIS A 634 11.23 -10.37 -23.95
CA HIS A 634 11.11 -10.12 -25.39
C HIS A 634 10.11 -9.01 -25.70
N SER A 635 10.39 -8.22 -26.73
CA SER A 635 9.43 -7.30 -27.34
C SER A 635 9.13 -7.72 -28.78
N PHE A 636 7.86 -7.77 -29.14
CA PHE A 636 7.40 -8.19 -30.47
C PHE A 636 6.04 -7.60 -30.81
N SER A 637 5.70 -7.57 -32.10
CA SER A 637 4.39 -7.11 -32.55
C SER A 637 3.41 -8.26 -32.71
N VAL A 638 2.14 -8.00 -32.44
CA VAL A 638 0.99 -8.89 -32.66
C VAL A 638 -0.01 -8.23 -33.60
N ASN A 639 -0.79 -9.05 -34.29
CA ASN A 639 -1.91 -8.64 -35.13
C ASN A 639 -3.22 -9.19 -34.57
N ALA A 640 -4.34 -8.63 -35.04
CA ALA A 640 -5.67 -9.16 -34.73
C ALA A 640 -5.77 -10.67 -35.03
N GLY A 641 -6.16 -11.44 -34.02
CA GLY A 641 -6.28 -12.90 -34.05
C GLY A 641 -5.06 -13.67 -33.54
N ASP A 642 -3.92 -13.01 -33.28
CA ASP A 642 -2.78 -13.66 -32.64
C ASP A 642 -3.07 -13.96 -31.16
N VAL A 643 -2.50 -15.04 -30.63
CA VAL A 643 -2.69 -15.47 -29.24
C VAL A 643 -1.36 -15.56 -28.50
N LEU A 644 -1.22 -14.82 -27.41
CA LEU A 644 -0.13 -14.95 -26.45
C LEU A 644 -0.54 -15.95 -25.36
N SER A 645 0.35 -16.91 -25.06
CA SER A 645 0.19 -17.85 -23.95
C SER A 645 1.36 -17.73 -22.99
N LEU A 646 1.06 -17.50 -21.71
CA LEU A 646 2.01 -17.40 -20.61
C LEU A 646 1.74 -18.51 -19.60
N HIS A 647 2.77 -19.29 -19.30
CA HIS A 647 2.78 -20.28 -18.23
C HIS A 647 3.73 -19.77 -17.16
N THR A 648 3.20 -19.43 -15.98
CA THR A 648 4.05 -18.92 -14.89
C THR A 648 4.73 -20.06 -14.11
N PRO A 649 5.86 -19.77 -13.45
CA PRO A 649 6.58 -20.77 -12.67
C PRO A 649 5.78 -21.25 -11.44
N GLY A 650 6.05 -22.47 -11.01
CA GLY A 650 5.66 -22.95 -9.68
C GLY A 650 6.69 -22.57 -8.62
N GLY A 651 6.31 -22.65 -7.35
CA GLY A 651 7.23 -22.47 -6.22
C GLY A 651 7.97 -23.77 -5.86
N GLY A 652 9.10 -23.66 -5.17
CA GLY A 652 9.87 -24.79 -4.66
C GLY A 652 9.20 -25.51 -3.48
N GLY A 653 9.44 -26.81 -3.36
CA GLY A 653 8.97 -27.63 -2.26
C GLY A 653 9.90 -27.59 -1.04
N TYR A 654 9.38 -28.02 0.11
CA TYR A 654 10.12 -28.13 1.37
C TYR A 654 10.17 -29.57 1.88
N GLY A 655 11.36 -30.02 2.27
CA GLY A 655 11.58 -31.34 2.84
C GLY A 655 11.51 -32.47 1.80
N LYS A 656 12.19 -33.59 2.06
CA LYS A 656 12.11 -34.77 1.18
C LYS A 656 10.67 -35.28 1.07
N ALA A 657 10.21 -35.52 -0.15
CA ALA A 657 8.95 -36.19 -0.42
C ALA A 657 8.98 -37.61 0.19
N SER A 658 7.86 -38.02 0.79
CA SER A 658 7.67 -39.34 1.39
C SER A 658 7.34 -40.41 0.36
#